data_AF-A0A9D7SFI6-F1
#
_entry.id   AF-A0A9D7SFI6-F1
#
_cell.length_a   1.000
_cell.length_b   1.000
_cell.length_c   1.000
_cell.angle_alpha   90.00
_cell.angle_beta   90.00
_cell.angle_gamma   90.00
#
_symmetry.space_group_name_H-M   'P 1'
#
loop_
_entity.id
_entity.type
_entity.pdbx_description
1 polymer ?
#
loop_
_entity_poly.entity_id
_entity_poly.type
_entity_poly.pdbx_seq_one_letter_code
_entity_poly.pdbx_strand_id
1 'polypeptide(L)'
;MLDGLSESRGWKPGSHWFLLGKDGTLLDEGIDLPKGDYLQGRLAAAGIPSTWEALEQFIRLQPENGPALQKRLSIAMRLARRRLLNLRDQGKVGAPKFVMEFGFPVIEPAKLTDQALPDAWCREVEDTLKLLNQLPDPWRMGDKMTFQVWLDFYGRATSLGVRGELARLRDVILEAWKQTPDSGRDWKQTQEDEGFSTGLGGFWMSCDLASRRDEGLPELPLLTPAPGRFWPGLPLLMTLPWSSSEGGNARGILAFLDRLPAERDMPILWYDAWPEWLRFRSFVSFRRATALGNLGRWQEAALALQECRRLSGKHWTETAASLSSLFRKGEPPDPPGKAEAPGQMRPPEVFLEVLRSPNLEELQPPPPVAHLRFLVWGQPAWEKHWEVMRASAALAPWSADELRREAPTDSDSTRLALAGFQTSGWAVFQGDSTIVTRGDSAPDPAKLALQLQSAASARIQVLDHFIAQHPEHLDARRDRFALVRSRMPQPALESRLLEDAARILGSLEFGPDAPWISDLEGWRNQSRKVVPELESRLRRWPDHAGLWRAWVSWSAFLEKPPSVVAFADGLPVFGPREDWTAQLPTQVHRAVAKECRQGRKFEIMADWFGGAWRNLVARMRRPDSPENADQETAIHDGYREALTALGRKEERQELDRAWASFQPKAKAVPKP
;
A
#
# COMPACT_ATOMS: atom_id res chain seq x y z
N MET A 1 -38.53 11.76 27.63
CA MET A 1 -37.61 12.92 27.66
C MET A 1 -37.96 13.94 26.58
N LEU A 2 -38.18 13.52 25.33
CA LEU A 2 -38.62 14.41 24.24
C LEU A 2 -40.07 14.91 24.40
N ASP A 3 -41.01 14.10 24.91
CA ASP A 3 -42.41 14.51 25.10
C ASP A 3 -42.57 15.61 26.17
N GLY A 4 -41.86 15.50 27.30
CA GLY A 4 -41.84 16.54 28.33
C GLY A 4 -41.16 17.84 27.87
N LEU A 5 -40.20 17.74 26.95
CA LEU A 5 -39.59 18.93 26.33
C LEU A 5 -40.60 19.63 25.39
N SER A 6 -41.32 18.84 24.59
CA SER A 6 -42.39 19.30 23.68
C SER A 6 -43.53 20.01 24.43
N GLU A 7 -43.98 19.44 25.55
CA GLU A 7 -45.02 20.05 26.41
C GLU A 7 -44.50 21.35 27.07
N SER A 8 -43.27 21.35 27.60
CA SER A 8 -42.70 22.54 28.25
C SER A 8 -42.48 23.74 27.31
N ARG A 9 -42.28 23.47 26.01
CA ARG A 9 -42.01 24.47 24.98
C ARG A 9 -43.24 24.84 24.13
N GLY A 10 -44.41 24.25 24.41
CA GLY A 10 -45.66 24.55 23.69
C GLY A 10 -45.63 24.17 22.21
N TRP A 11 -44.89 23.12 21.86
CA TRP A 11 -44.66 22.76 20.47
C TRP A 11 -45.89 22.19 19.78
N LYS A 12 -46.13 22.63 18.55
CA LYS A 12 -47.15 22.02 17.67
C LYS A 12 -46.65 20.66 17.17
N PRO A 13 -47.56 19.72 16.85
CA PRO A 13 -47.18 18.46 16.20
C PRO A 13 -46.40 18.74 14.89
N GLY A 14 -45.19 18.19 14.75
CA GLY A 14 -44.31 18.46 13.59
C GLY A 14 -42.86 18.03 13.80
N SER A 15 -42.03 18.17 12.77
CA SER A 15 -40.58 17.90 12.85
C SER A 15 -39.85 19.13 13.37
N HIS A 16 -39.35 19.08 14.60
CA HIS A 16 -38.57 20.16 15.18
C HIS A 16 -37.07 19.88 15.02
N TRP A 17 -36.27 20.92 14.87
CA TRP A 17 -34.82 20.81 14.88
C TRP A 17 -34.22 21.75 15.92
N PHE A 18 -33.08 21.33 16.46
CA PHE A 18 -32.24 22.12 17.35
C PHE A 18 -30.87 22.27 16.74
N LEU A 19 -30.33 23.47 16.78
CA LEU A 19 -28.91 23.70 16.59
C LEU A 19 -28.27 23.85 17.96
N LEU A 20 -27.48 22.85 18.35
CA LEU A 20 -26.77 22.84 19.62
C LEU A 20 -25.29 23.17 19.41
N GLY A 21 -24.74 23.97 20.31
CA GLY A 21 -23.30 24.18 20.46
C GLY A 21 -22.62 22.91 20.98
N LYS A 22 -21.28 22.87 20.87
CA LYS A 22 -20.47 21.72 21.29
C LYS A 22 -20.58 21.41 22.79
N ASP A 23 -20.91 22.41 23.59
CA ASP A 23 -21.18 22.35 25.03
C ASP A 23 -22.65 22.02 25.36
N GLY A 24 -23.47 21.73 24.34
CA GLY A 24 -24.90 21.46 24.49
C GLY A 24 -25.76 22.72 24.63
N THR A 25 -25.19 23.92 24.49
CA THR A 25 -25.97 25.17 24.50
C THR A 25 -26.91 25.24 23.30
N LEU A 26 -28.13 25.73 23.51
CA LEU A 26 -29.07 25.92 22.41
C LEU A 26 -28.73 27.19 21.64
N LEU A 27 -28.30 27.05 20.38
CA LEU A 27 -27.96 28.16 19.49
C LEU A 27 -29.16 28.65 18.69
N ASP A 28 -30.03 27.73 18.24
CA ASP A 28 -31.27 28.06 17.53
C ASP A 28 -32.24 26.86 17.50
N GLU A 29 -33.52 27.10 17.24
CA GLU A 29 -34.55 26.05 17.09
C GLU A 29 -35.62 26.42 16.05
N GLY A 30 -36.27 25.42 15.46
CA GLY A 30 -37.32 25.66 14.47
C GLY A 30 -38.18 24.44 14.13
N ILE A 31 -39.28 24.69 13.41
CA ILE A 31 -40.37 23.73 13.11
C ILE A 31 -40.31 23.22 11.65
N ASP A 32 -39.49 23.85 10.80
CA ASP A 32 -39.28 23.47 9.39
C ASP A 32 -37.79 23.25 9.11
N LEU A 33 -37.45 22.32 8.21
CA LEU A 33 -36.07 22.01 7.86
C LEU A 33 -35.34 23.31 7.41
N PRO A 34 -34.30 23.75 8.14
CA PRO A 34 -33.71 25.05 7.90
C PRO A 34 -32.89 25.02 6.60
N LYS A 35 -32.91 26.14 5.86
CA LYS A 35 -32.03 26.30 4.69
C LYS A 35 -30.57 26.39 5.13
N GLY A 36 -29.66 25.91 4.29
CA GLY A 36 -28.22 25.93 4.57
C GLY A 36 -27.69 27.34 4.91
N ASP A 37 -28.09 28.36 4.13
CA ASP A 37 -27.64 29.74 4.34
C ASP A 37 -28.12 30.33 5.67
N TYR A 38 -29.31 29.90 6.13
CA TYR A 38 -29.84 30.30 7.44
C TYR A 38 -28.98 29.72 8.57
N LEU A 39 -28.71 28.41 8.53
CA LEU A 39 -27.83 27.77 9.52
C LEU A 39 -26.41 28.36 9.50
N GLN A 40 -25.88 28.63 8.31
CA GLN A 40 -24.56 29.25 8.17
C GLN A 40 -24.52 30.64 8.79
N GLY A 41 -25.55 31.47 8.58
CA GLY A 41 -25.66 32.78 9.20
C GLY A 41 -25.74 32.70 10.73
N ARG A 42 -26.47 31.72 11.28
CA ARG A 42 -26.54 31.48 12.72
C ARG A 42 -25.23 31.03 13.33
N LEU A 43 -24.52 30.10 12.67
CA LEU A 43 -23.19 29.66 13.10
C LEU A 43 -22.18 30.81 13.06
N ALA A 44 -22.19 31.62 11.99
CA ALA A 44 -21.32 32.78 11.89
C ALA A 44 -21.62 33.83 12.97
N ALA A 45 -22.90 34.09 13.27
CA ALA A 45 -23.31 34.99 14.36
C ALA A 45 -22.89 34.49 15.75
N ALA A 46 -22.79 33.17 15.93
CA ALA A 46 -22.23 32.54 17.12
C ALA A 46 -20.68 32.52 17.14
N GLY A 47 -20.02 33.16 16.16
CA GLY A 47 -18.56 33.18 16.05
C GLY A 47 -17.96 31.85 15.59
N ILE A 48 -18.76 30.94 15.04
CA ILE A 48 -18.33 29.63 14.54
C ILE A 48 -18.09 29.75 13.04
N PRO A 49 -16.83 29.89 12.57
CA PRO A 49 -16.53 30.00 11.15
C PRO A 49 -16.89 28.71 10.42
N SER A 50 -17.17 28.81 9.13
CA SER A 50 -17.32 27.62 8.31
C SER A 50 -16.02 26.80 8.30
N THR A 51 -16.12 25.48 8.16
CA THR A 51 -14.93 24.61 8.04
C THR A 51 -14.01 25.07 6.91
N TRP A 52 -14.58 25.61 5.82
CA TRP A 52 -13.81 26.14 4.70
C TRP A 52 -13.02 27.40 5.08
N GLU A 53 -13.65 28.39 5.74
CA GLU A 53 -12.96 29.62 6.16
C GLU A 53 -11.87 29.34 7.20
N ALA A 54 -12.16 28.48 8.20
CA ALA A 54 -11.16 28.06 9.19
C ALA A 54 -9.97 27.36 8.53
N LEU A 55 -10.24 26.52 7.52
CA LEU A 55 -9.21 25.82 6.76
C LEU A 55 -8.37 26.78 5.91
N GLU A 56 -8.99 27.73 5.22
CA GLU A 56 -8.29 28.75 4.44
C GLU A 56 -7.40 29.63 5.32
N GLN A 57 -7.89 30.04 6.49
CA GLN A 57 -7.08 30.79 7.45
C GLN A 57 -5.89 29.97 7.95
N PHE A 58 -6.11 28.69 8.26
CA PHE A 58 -5.04 27.79 8.68
C PHE A 58 -3.99 27.61 7.58
N ILE A 59 -4.40 27.36 6.33
CA ILE A 59 -3.49 27.18 5.18
C ILE A 59 -2.70 28.46 4.90
N ARG A 60 -3.29 29.65 5.07
CA ARG A 60 -2.53 30.91 4.95
C ARG A 60 -1.40 31.02 5.97
N LEU A 61 -1.60 30.51 7.18
CA LEU A 61 -0.58 30.50 8.24
C LEU A 61 0.40 29.33 8.10
N GLN A 62 -0.06 28.21 7.53
CA GLN A 62 0.66 26.94 7.41
C GLN A 62 0.54 26.40 5.97
N PRO A 63 1.13 27.09 4.96
CA PRO A 63 0.94 26.75 3.55
C PRO A 63 1.52 25.39 3.17
N GLU A 64 2.50 24.91 3.93
CA GLU A 64 3.14 23.61 3.71
C GLU A 64 2.43 22.44 4.41
N ASN A 65 1.28 22.67 5.05
CA ASN A 65 0.57 21.63 5.78
C ASN A 65 -0.21 20.70 4.83
N GLY A 66 0.38 19.55 4.53
CA GLY A 66 -0.16 18.55 3.61
C GLY A 66 -1.57 18.06 3.99
N PRO A 67 -1.85 17.68 5.25
CA PRO A 67 -3.19 17.24 5.66
C PRO A 67 -4.26 18.32 5.49
N ALA A 68 -3.94 19.60 5.77
CA ALA A 68 -4.87 20.71 5.53
C ALA A 68 -5.16 20.87 4.02
N LEU A 69 -4.13 20.81 3.16
CA LEU A 69 -4.31 20.84 1.71
C LEU A 69 -5.10 19.62 1.18
N GLN A 70 -4.88 18.44 1.75
CA GLN A 70 -5.68 17.25 1.43
C GLN A 70 -7.14 17.42 1.86
N LYS A 71 -7.39 17.97 3.06
CA LYS A 71 -8.75 18.29 3.52
C LYS A 71 -9.42 19.30 2.59
N ARG A 72 -8.66 20.30 2.12
CA ARG A 72 -9.12 21.31 1.16
C ARG A 72 -9.51 20.64 -0.15
N LEU A 73 -8.68 19.74 -0.67
CA LEU A 73 -8.94 18.99 -1.90
C LEU A 73 -10.22 18.15 -1.75
N SER A 74 -10.40 17.45 -0.63
CA SER A 74 -11.60 16.67 -0.32
C SER A 74 -12.88 17.51 -0.29
N ILE A 75 -12.83 18.72 0.28
CA ILE A 75 -13.97 19.67 0.24
C ILE A 75 -14.19 20.19 -1.18
N ALA A 76 -13.12 20.58 -1.88
CA ALA A 76 -13.17 21.09 -3.25
C ALA A 76 -13.77 20.07 -4.23
N MET A 77 -13.38 18.79 -4.13
CA MET A 77 -13.96 17.68 -4.91
C MET A 77 -15.46 17.53 -4.69
N ARG A 78 -15.94 17.67 -3.44
CA ARG A 78 -17.38 17.61 -3.10
C ARG A 78 -18.15 18.80 -3.67
N LEU A 79 -17.58 20.00 -3.60
CA LEU A 79 -18.16 21.20 -4.21
C LEU A 79 -18.23 21.06 -5.73
N ALA A 80 -17.15 20.61 -6.36
CA ALA A 80 -17.06 20.37 -7.79
C ALA A 80 -18.08 19.32 -8.25
N ARG A 81 -18.21 18.21 -7.52
CA ARG A 81 -19.24 17.18 -7.78
C ARG A 81 -20.65 17.77 -7.74
N ARG A 82 -20.97 18.60 -6.74
CA ARG A 82 -22.29 19.23 -6.62
C ARG A 82 -22.58 20.18 -7.79
N ARG A 83 -21.60 20.98 -8.21
CA ARG A 83 -21.72 21.86 -9.38
C ARG A 83 -21.89 21.06 -10.67
N LEU A 84 -21.16 19.96 -10.83
CA LEU A 84 -21.28 19.07 -11.98
C LEU A 84 -22.65 18.39 -12.04
N LEU A 85 -23.23 17.98 -10.90
CA LEU A 85 -24.60 17.46 -10.83
C LEU A 85 -25.62 18.50 -11.32
N ASN A 86 -25.48 19.77 -10.90
CA ASN A 86 -26.35 20.84 -11.41
C ASN A 86 -26.21 21.03 -12.93
N LEU A 87 -24.99 20.91 -13.48
CA LEU A 87 -24.75 20.99 -14.93
C LEU A 87 -25.34 19.78 -15.67
N ARG A 88 -25.31 18.60 -15.06
CA ARG A 88 -25.97 17.40 -15.57
C ARG A 88 -27.48 17.57 -15.61
N ASP A 89 -28.07 18.11 -14.55
CA ASP A 89 -29.52 18.36 -14.49
C ASP A 89 -29.96 19.44 -15.52
N GLN A 90 -29.01 20.27 -15.99
CA GLN A 90 -29.18 21.19 -17.13
C GLN A 90 -28.91 20.55 -18.50
N GLY A 91 -28.55 19.26 -18.59
CA GLY A 91 -28.24 18.56 -19.83
C GLY A 91 -26.85 18.85 -20.43
N LYS A 92 -25.98 19.57 -19.71
CA LYS A 92 -24.65 20.01 -20.20
C LYS A 92 -23.52 18.99 -19.98
N VAL A 93 -23.76 17.98 -19.15
CA VAL A 93 -22.81 16.91 -18.83
C VAL A 93 -23.57 15.59 -18.71
N GLY A 94 -23.04 14.52 -19.31
CA GLY A 94 -23.57 13.17 -19.12
C GLY A 94 -23.25 12.61 -17.73
N ALA A 95 -24.06 11.68 -17.24
CA ALA A 95 -23.69 10.93 -16.03
C ALA A 95 -22.47 10.04 -16.32
N PRO A 96 -21.49 9.94 -15.40
CA PRO A 96 -20.53 8.87 -15.48
C PRO A 96 -21.28 7.53 -15.37
N LYS A 97 -20.81 6.51 -16.07
CA LYS A 97 -21.40 5.17 -15.98
C LYS A 97 -20.47 4.25 -15.24
N PHE A 98 -21.07 3.44 -14.38
CA PHE A 98 -20.41 2.31 -13.79
C PHE A 98 -20.78 1.08 -14.60
N VAL A 99 -19.81 0.53 -15.31
CA VAL A 99 -20.01 -0.68 -16.12
C VAL A 99 -19.22 -1.78 -15.47
N MET A 100 -19.88 -2.90 -15.18
CA MET A 100 -19.17 -4.12 -14.83
C MET A 100 -18.67 -4.74 -16.13
N GLU A 101 -17.44 -4.39 -16.52
CA GLU A 101 -16.74 -5.07 -17.61
C GLU A 101 -15.75 -6.08 -17.01
N PHE A 102 -15.84 -7.32 -17.46
CA PHE A 102 -14.87 -8.37 -17.12
C PHE A 102 -14.84 -8.78 -15.64
N GLY A 103 -15.91 -8.53 -14.87
CA GLY A 103 -15.94 -8.77 -13.41
C GLY A 103 -15.21 -7.68 -12.61
N PHE A 104 -14.67 -6.68 -13.29
CA PHE A 104 -14.03 -5.51 -12.69
C PHE A 104 -14.94 -4.29 -12.86
N PRO A 105 -14.96 -3.39 -11.87
CA PRO A 105 -15.66 -2.12 -12.02
C PRO A 105 -14.90 -1.23 -13.02
N VAL A 106 -15.51 -0.97 -14.17
CA VAL A 106 -15.00 0.01 -15.15
C VAL A 106 -15.84 1.28 -15.04
N ILE A 107 -15.14 2.39 -14.84
CA ILE A 107 -15.75 3.71 -14.82
C ILE A 107 -15.67 4.29 -16.23
N GLU A 108 -16.82 4.50 -16.87
CA GLU A 108 -16.90 5.40 -18.01
C GLU A 108 -17.01 6.83 -17.48
N PRO A 109 -16.02 7.71 -17.78
CA PRO A 109 -16.04 9.09 -17.31
C PRO A 109 -17.25 9.85 -17.84
N ALA A 110 -17.64 10.91 -17.14
CA ALA A 110 -18.69 11.81 -17.60
C ALA A 110 -18.35 12.39 -19.00
N LYS A 111 -19.22 12.15 -19.99
CA LYS A 111 -19.07 12.72 -21.33
C LYS A 111 -19.54 14.18 -21.34
N LEU A 112 -18.74 15.04 -21.97
CA LEU A 112 -19.11 16.43 -22.23
C LEU A 112 -20.09 16.48 -23.40
N THR A 113 -21.29 17.02 -23.19
CA THR A 113 -22.24 17.30 -24.27
C THR A 113 -22.06 18.70 -24.84
N ASP A 114 -21.41 19.59 -24.09
CA ASP A 114 -21.00 20.94 -24.50
C ASP A 114 -19.48 21.09 -24.30
N GLN A 115 -18.75 21.56 -25.32
CA GLN A 115 -17.30 21.74 -25.27
C GLN A 115 -16.87 22.92 -24.37
N ALA A 116 -17.80 23.82 -24.02
CA ALA A 116 -17.54 24.97 -23.17
C ALA A 116 -18.15 24.78 -21.76
N LEU A 117 -17.62 23.84 -20.98
CA LEU A 117 -17.88 23.89 -19.55
C LEU A 117 -17.24 25.15 -18.97
N PRO A 118 -17.95 25.93 -18.13
CA PRO A 118 -17.34 27.05 -17.44
C PRO A 118 -16.19 26.56 -16.55
N ASP A 119 -14.99 27.13 -16.69
CA ASP A 119 -13.81 26.83 -15.84
C ASP A 119 -14.13 26.91 -14.32
N ALA A 120 -15.21 27.60 -13.95
CA ALA A 120 -15.65 27.80 -12.59
C ALA A 120 -16.11 26.52 -11.85
N TRP A 121 -16.48 25.43 -12.53
CA TRP A 121 -17.08 24.29 -11.82
C TRP A 121 -16.08 23.54 -10.92
N CYS A 122 -14.79 23.52 -11.27
CA CYS A 122 -13.72 22.85 -10.52
C CYS A 122 -12.59 23.79 -10.05
N ARG A 123 -12.85 25.11 -9.98
CA ARG A 123 -11.86 26.13 -9.58
C ARG A 123 -11.10 25.80 -8.29
N GLU A 124 -11.81 25.40 -7.23
CA GLU A 124 -11.19 25.10 -5.94
C GLU A 124 -10.31 23.85 -6.01
N VAL A 125 -10.58 22.91 -6.92
CA VAL A 125 -9.70 21.76 -7.18
C VAL A 125 -8.42 22.25 -7.82
N GLU A 126 -8.50 23.08 -8.85
CA GLU A 126 -7.34 23.70 -9.51
C GLU A 126 -6.46 24.47 -8.51
N ASP A 127 -7.07 25.35 -7.72
CA ASP A 127 -6.36 26.15 -6.73
C ASP A 127 -5.70 25.27 -5.67
N THR A 128 -6.33 24.15 -5.30
CA THR A 128 -5.73 23.23 -4.32
C THR A 128 -4.55 22.48 -4.92
N LEU A 129 -4.66 22.05 -6.18
CA LEU A 129 -3.56 21.38 -6.87
C LEU A 129 -2.36 22.32 -7.05
N LYS A 130 -2.57 23.61 -7.33
CA LYS A 130 -1.50 24.62 -7.36
C LYS A 130 -0.74 24.69 -6.04
N LEU A 131 -1.45 24.71 -4.92
CA LEU A 131 -0.85 24.74 -3.59
C LEU A 131 -0.13 23.42 -3.26
N LEU A 132 -0.75 22.28 -3.58
CA LEU A 132 -0.13 20.96 -3.40
C LEU A 132 1.17 20.83 -4.20
N ASN A 133 1.18 21.27 -5.46
CA ASN A 133 2.36 21.23 -6.33
C ASN A 133 3.51 22.15 -5.86
N GLN A 134 3.31 23.00 -4.85
CA GLN A 134 4.38 23.77 -4.21
C GLN A 134 5.12 22.96 -3.12
N LEU A 135 4.54 21.85 -2.66
CA LEU A 135 5.21 20.96 -1.72
C LEU A 135 6.34 20.19 -2.43
N PRO A 136 7.42 19.82 -1.71
CA PRO A 136 8.48 18.98 -2.27
C PRO A 136 8.03 17.51 -2.45
N ASP A 137 6.99 17.08 -1.73
CA ASP A 137 6.50 15.69 -1.67
C ASP A 137 4.97 15.56 -1.75
N PRO A 138 4.28 16.17 -2.74
CA PRO A 138 2.81 16.18 -2.82
C PRO A 138 2.18 14.79 -2.98
N TRP A 139 2.95 13.81 -3.47
CA TRP A 139 2.52 12.42 -3.60
C TRP A 139 2.32 11.71 -2.25
N ARG A 140 2.71 12.33 -1.13
CA ARG A 140 2.42 11.85 0.23
C ARG A 140 1.02 12.19 0.72
N MET A 141 0.20 12.84 -0.10
CA MET A 141 -1.21 13.06 0.24
C MET A 141 -1.86 11.72 0.62
N GLY A 142 -2.57 11.70 1.77
CA GLY A 142 -3.40 10.57 2.13
C GLY A 142 -4.62 10.48 1.21
N ASP A 143 -5.38 9.38 1.33
CA ASP A 143 -6.65 9.17 0.61
C ASP A 143 -6.55 9.35 -0.92
N LYS A 144 -5.41 8.96 -1.50
CA LYS A 144 -5.15 8.95 -2.95
C LYS A 144 -6.25 8.21 -3.71
N MET A 145 -6.81 7.17 -3.11
CA MET A 145 -7.91 6.38 -3.67
C MET A 145 -9.15 7.25 -3.94
N THR A 146 -9.60 8.05 -2.97
CA THR A 146 -10.76 8.93 -3.17
C THR A 146 -10.51 9.95 -4.28
N PHE A 147 -9.30 10.51 -4.35
CA PHE A 147 -8.97 11.44 -5.42
C PHE A 147 -8.85 10.75 -6.78
N GLN A 148 -8.22 9.57 -6.84
CA GLN A 148 -8.16 8.71 -8.02
C GLN A 148 -9.57 8.42 -8.54
N VAL A 149 -10.47 7.94 -7.69
CA VAL A 149 -11.86 7.66 -8.09
C VAL A 149 -12.55 8.91 -8.61
N TRP A 150 -12.31 10.08 -7.99
CA TRP A 150 -12.82 11.35 -8.50
C TRP A 150 -12.27 11.68 -9.90
N LEU A 151 -10.98 11.46 -10.15
CA LEU A 151 -10.34 11.64 -11.46
C LEU A 151 -10.88 10.63 -12.48
N ASP A 152 -11.11 9.38 -12.09
CA ASP A 152 -11.67 8.36 -12.97
C ASP A 152 -13.10 8.73 -13.41
N PHE A 153 -13.90 9.31 -12.51
CA PHE A 153 -15.25 9.77 -12.83
C PHE A 153 -15.31 11.07 -13.64
N TYR A 154 -14.45 12.04 -13.31
CA TYR A 154 -14.63 13.43 -13.73
C TYR A 154 -13.41 14.05 -14.40
N GLY A 155 -12.25 13.38 -14.37
CA GLY A 155 -10.97 13.87 -14.88
C GLY A 155 -11.04 14.34 -16.34
N ARG A 156 -11.76 13.61 -17.19
CA ARG A 156 -11.94 13.99 -18.62
C ARG A 156 -12.77 15.27 -18.82
N ALA A 157 -13.62 15.62 -17.86
CA ALA A 157 -14.45 16.82 -17.88
C ALA A 157 -13.75 18.06 -17.26
N THR A 158 -12.51 17.92 -16.79
CA THR A 158 -11.78 18.99 -16.09
C THR A 158 -11.27 20.09 -17.02
N SER A 159 -11.13 21.30 -16.47
CA SER A 159 -10.62 22.50 -17.16
C SER A 159 -9.15 22.34 -17.60
N LEU A 160 -8.69 23.20 -18.53
CA LEU A 160 -7.29 23.23 -18.94
C LEU A 160 -6.34 23.51 -17.78
N GLY A 161 -6.74 24.36 -16.83
CA GLY A 161 -5.97 24.66 -15.63
C GLY A 161 -5.77 23.44 -14.74
N VAL A 162 -6.85 22.70 -14.45
CA VAL A 162 -6.76 21.44 -13.69
C VAL A 162 -5.86 20.42 -14.40
N ARG A 163 -5.97 20.27 -15.73
CA ARG A 163 -5.10 19.36 -16.48
C ARG A 163 -3.64 19.74 -16.40
N GLY A 164 -3.32 21.04 -16.45
CA GLY A 164 -1.96 21.55 -16.29
C GLY A 164 -1.37 21.21 -14.92
N GLU A 165 -2.15 21.36 -13.85
CA GLU A 165 -1.69 21.02 -12.50
C GLU A 165 -1.62 19.49 -12.27
N LEU A 166 -2.50 18.71 -12.88
CA LEU A 166 -2.41 17.24 -12.88
C LEU A 166 -1.18 16.73 -13.64
N ALA A 167 -0.80 17.38 -14.75
CA ALA A 167 0.42 17.04 -15.48
C ALA A 167 1.68 17.30 -14.62
N ARG A 168 1.73 18.42 -13.89
CA ARG A 168 2.82 18.69 -12.94
C ARG A 168 2.87 17.66 -11.83
N LEU A 169 1.72 17.35 -11.23
CA LEU A 169 1.62 16.35 -10.18
C LEU A 169 2.07 14.97 -10.68
N ARG A 170 1.64 14.56 -11.89
CA ARG A 170 2.08 13.34 -12.57
C ARG A 170 3.60 13.29 -12.69
N ASP A 171 4.23 14.36 -13.16
CA ASP A 171 5.69 14.40 -13.36
C ASP A 171 6.43 14.26 -12.03
N VAL A 172 5.94 14.94 -10.98
CA VAL A 172 6.50 14.83 -9.63
C VAL A 172 6.32 13.41 -9.05
N ILE A 173 5.16 12.78 -9.25
CA ILE A 173 4.94 11.38 -8.87
C ILE A 173 5.89 10.46 -9.64
N LEU A 174 6.13 10.71 -10.93
CA LEU A 174 7.04 9.91 -11.74
C LEU A 174 8.48 9.97 -11.22
N GLU A 175 8.97 11.14 -10.82
CA GLU A 175 10.31 11.27 -10.24
C GLU A 175 10.43 10.55 -8.89
N ALA A 176 9.39 10.63 -8.05
CA ALA A 176 9.33 9.83 -6.83
C ALA A 176 9.31 8.32 -7.16
N TRP A 177 8.54 7.93 -8.17
CA TRP A 177 8.39 6.55 -8.60
C TRP A 177 9.67 5.97 -9.19
N LYS A 178 10.50 6.74 -9.90
CA LYS A 178 11.82 6.29 -10.37
C LYS A 178 12.76 5.87 -9.24
N GLN A 179 12.66 6.53 -8.08
CA GLN A 179 13.44 6.18 -6.89
C GLN A 179 12.85 4.96 -6.17
N THR A 180 11.53 4.79 -6.23
CA THR A 180 10.80 3.68 -5.59
C THR A 180 9.92 2.95 -6.62
N PRO A 181 10.49 2.30 -7.65
CA PRO A 181 9.71 1.76 -8.76
C PRO A 181 8.82 0.63 -8.25
N ASP A 182 7.56 0.99 -7.94
CA ASP A 182 6.46 0.14 -7.43
C ASP A 182 6.44 -1.20 -8.15
N SER A 183 7.20 -2.14 -7.60
CA SER A 183 7.46 -3.42 -8.20
C SER A 183 6.36 -4.43 -7.83
N GLY A 184 5.16 -3.94 -7.47
CA GLY A 184 4.10 -4.79 -6.91
C GLY A 184 4.40 -5.29 -5.50
N ARG A 185 5.16 -4.51 -4.70
CA ARG A 185 5.44 -4.90 -3.32
C ARG A 185 4.14 -5.12 -2.55
N ASP A 186 4.18 -6.11 -1.66
CA ASP A 186 3.08 -6.64 -0.85
C ASP A 186 2.12 -5.52 -0.45
N TRP A 187 0.94 -5.52 -1.09
CA TRP A 187 -0.07 -4.47 -0.93
C TRP A 187 -0.34 -4.18 0.55
N LYS A 188 -0.14 -5.18 1.43
CA LYS A 188 -0.21 -5.08 2.88
C LYS A 188 0.83 -4.15 3.50
N GLN A 189 2.09 -4.20 3.08
CA GLN A 189 3.14 -3.36 3.68
C GLN A 189 2.99 -1.90 3.24
N THR A 190 2.65 -1.67 1.96
CA THR A 190 2.27 -0.33 1.46
C THR A 190 0.97 0.15 2.13
N GLN A 191 0.03 -0.76 2.43
CA GLN A 191 -1.19 -0.45 3.16
C GLN A 191 -0.93 -0.10 4.64
N GLU A 192 0.02 -0.76 5.30
CA GLU A 192 0.43 -0.50 6.68
C GLU A 192 1.26 0.79 6.78
N ASP A 193 2.09 1.11 5.78
CA ASP A 193 2.95 2.30 5.77
C ASP A 193 2.27 3.57 5.21
N GLU A 194 1.34 3.42 4.26
CA GLU A 194 0.67 4.53 3.54
C GLU A 194 -0.87 4.52 3.63
N GLY A 195 -1.47 3.58 4.38
CA GLY A 195 -2.93 3.41 4.46
C GLY A 195 -3.51 2.70 3.23
N PHE A 196 -4.84 2.57 3.16
CA PHE A 196 -5.61 2.02 2.02
C PHE A 196 -5.43 2.91 0.76
N SER A 197 -4.22 2.96 0.22
CA SER A 197 -3.83 3.80 -0.90
C SER A 197 -3.36 2.92 -2.04
N THR A 198 -3.86 3.22 -3.23
CA THR A 198 -3.31 2.68 -4.48
C THR A 198 -1.86 3.13 -4.55
N GLY A 199 -0.94 2.21 -4.85
CA GLY A 199 0.48 2.52 -4.97
C GLY A 199 0.74 3.69 -5.94
N LEU A 200 1.92 4.30 -5.87
CA LEU A 200 2.26 5.49 -6.67
C LEU A 200 1.95 5.31 -8.16
N GLY A 201 2.04 4.09 -8.69
CA GLY A 201 1.73 3.80 -10.08
C GLY A 201 0.25 3.96 -10.46
N GLY A 202 -0.67 3.48 -9.62
CA GLY A 202 -2.11 3.65 -9.87
C GLY A 202 -2.51 5.13 -9.82
N PHE A 203 -1.95 5.87 -8.87
CA PHE A 203 -2.21 7.31 -8.73
C PHE A 203 -1.59 8.14 -9.86
N TRP A 204 -0.35 7.84 -10.24
CA TRP A 204 0.32 8.43 -11.41
C TRP A 204 -0.54 8.29 -12.66
N MET A 205 -1.10 7.10 -12.87
CA MET A 205 -1.89 6.79 -14.05
C MET A 205 -3.20 7.55 -14.11
N SER A 206 -3.95 7.67 -13.00
CA SER A 206 -5.17 8.49 -12.99
C SER A 206 -4.86 9.97 -13.24
N CYS A 207 -3.72 10.48 -12.76
CA CYS A 207 -3.26 11.83 -13.10
C CYS A 207 -2.92 11.97 -14.59
N ASP A 208 -2.18 11.00 -15.14
CA ASP A 208 -1.79 10.98 -16.54
C ASP A 208 -3.01 10.95 -17.48
N LEU A 209 -3.95 10.04 -17.25
CA LEU A 209 -5.19 9.91 -18.01
C LEU A 209 -6.06 11.18 -17.94
N ALA A 210 -6.19 11.77 -16.76
CA ALA A 210 -6.96 13.00 -16.58
C ALA A 210 -6.27 14.22 -17.20
N SER A 211 -4.94 14.21 -17.33
CA SER A 211 -4.17 15.30 -17.96
C SER A 211 -4.19 15.26 -19.50
N ARG A 212 -4.38 14.09 -20.11
CA ARG A 212 -4.33 13.89 -21.58
C ARG A 212 -5.64 14.30 -22.28
N ARG A 213 -5.55 14.57 -23.58
CA ARG A 213 -6.71 14.76 -24.48
C ARG A 213 -7.11 13.48 -25.21
N ASP A 214 -6.17 12.57 -25.43
CA ASP A 214 -6.37 11.36 -26.23
C ASP A 214 -6.95 10.20 -25.42
N GLU A 215 -7.71 9.32 -26.08
CA GLU A 215 -8.38 8.17 -25.46
C GLU A 215 -7.51 6.90 -25.36
N GLY A 216 -6.22 7.00 -25.67
CA GLY A 216 -5.30 5.86 -25.66
C GLY A 216 -4.86 5.42 -24.26
N LEU A 217 -4.33 4.19 -24.18
CA LEU A 217 -3.63 3.72 -22.98
C LEU A 217 -2.41 4.62 -22.68
N PRO A 218 -2.05 4.79 -21.39
CA PRO A 218 -0.90 5.57 -21.01
C PRO A 218 0.39 4.92 -21.53
N GLU A 219 1.37 5.77 -21.87
CA GLU A 219 2.72 5.28 -22.14
C GLU A 219 3.40 5.00 -20.80
N LEU A 220 3.69 3.73 -20.53
CA LEU A 220 4.37 3.36 -19.29
C LEU A 220 5.79 3.89 -19.30
N PRO A 221 6.25 4.50 -18.20
CA PRO A 221 7.64 4.89 -18.07
C PRO A 221 8.53 3.64 -18.08
N LEU A 222 9.72 3.77 -18.66
CA LEU A 222 10.75 2.74 -18.57
C LEU A 222 11.39 2.84 -17.19
N LEU A 223 10.95 1.97 -16.27
CA LEU A 223 11.54 1.83 -14.94
C LEU A 223 12.37 0.54 -14.91
N THR A 224 13.54 0.62 -14.29
CA THR A 224 14.36 -0.55 -13.99
C THR A 224 13.84 -1.17 -12.69
N PRO A 225 13.25 -2.37 -12.70
CA PRO A 225 12.79 -3.01 -11.47
C PRO A 225 13.98 -3.51 -10.63
N ALA A 226 13.78 -3.64 -9.32
CA ALA A 226 14.75 -4.31 -8.46
C ALA A 226 14.99 -5.77 -8.92
N PRO A 227 16.17 -6.35 -8.68
CA PRO A 227 16.47 -7.73 -9.05
C PRO A 227 15.40 -8.72 -8.58
N GLY A 228 14.91 -9.57 -9.51
CA GLY A 228 13.84 -10.53 -9.23
C GLY A 228 12.42 -10.00 -9.32
N ARG A 229 12.23 -8.73 -9.72
CA ARG A 229 10.91 -8.11 -9.91
C ARG A 229 10.64 -7.80 -11.37
N PHE A 230 9.38 -7.81 -11.78
CA PHE A 230 8.98 -7.47 -13.13
C PHE A 230 8.28 -6.12 -13.20
N TRP A 231 8.45 -5.47 -14.34
CA TRP A 231 7.85 -4.19 -14.66
C TRP A 231 7.09 -4.28 -15.99
N PRO A 232 5.85 -3.75 -16.07
CA PRO A 232 5.00 -3.29 -14.96
C PRO A 232 4.53 -4.46 -14.07
N GLY A 233 4.28 -4.19 -12.78
CA GLY A 233 3.66 -5.17 -11.88
C GLY A 233 2.18 -5.43 -12.21
N LEU A 234 1.64 -6.57 -11.76
CA LEU A 234 0.20 -6.89 -11.94
C LEU A 234 -0.74 -5.85 -11.32
N PRO A 235 -0.52 -5.33 -10.09
CA PRO A 235 -1.39 -4.31 -9.50
C PRO A 235 -1.54 -3.07 -10.40
N LEU A 236 -0.44 -2.59 -10.99
CA LEU A 236 -0.46 -1.49 -11.94
C LEU A 236 -1.28 -1.83 -13.20
N LEU A 237 -1.08 -3.03 -13.75
CA LEU A 237 -1.87 -3.48 -14.91
C LEU A 237 -3.37 -3.55 -14.60
N MET A 238 -3.75 -3.98 -13.40
CA MET A 238 -5.17 -4.03 -13.01
C MET A 238 -5.81 -2.64 -12.91
N THR A 239 -5.01 -1.60 -12.63
CA THR A 239 -5.50 -0.22 -12.57
C THR A 239 -5.66 0.45 -13.93
N LEU A 240 -5.14 -0.14 -15.02
CA LEU A 240 -5.26 0.46 -16.37
C LEU A 240 -6.73 0.54 -16.79
N PRO A 241 -7.15 1.62 -17.46
CA PRO A 241 -8.50 1.78 -17.98
C PRO A 241 -8.64 0.92 -19.25
N TRP A 242 -8.83 -0.38 -19.08
CA TRP A 242 -9.08 -1.32 -20.17
C TRP A 242 -10.45 -1.13 -20.86
N SER A 243 -11.06 0.07 -20.73
CA SER A 243 -12.43 0.40 -21.15
C SER A 243 -12.72 -0.08 -22.57
N SER A 244 -13.93 -0.62 -22.81
CA SER A 244 -14.44 -1.17 -24.07
C SER A 244 -13.38 -1.57 -25.12
N SER A 245 -13.10 -2.86 -25.19
CA SER A 245 -12.22 -3.46 -26.17
C SER A 245 -12.83 -3.48 -27.59
N GLU A 246 -13.70 -2.54 -27.95
CA GLU A 246 -14.33 -2.47 -29.27
C GLU A 246 -13.47 -1.65 -30.25
N GLY A 247 -13.43 -2.07 -31.53
CA GLY A 247 -12.87 -1.29 -32.63
C GLY A 247 -11.41 -0.84 -32.45
N GLY A 248 -11.17 0.48 -32.50
CA GLY A 248 -9.82 1.08 -32.45
C GLY A 248 -9.07 0.88 -31.14
N ASN A 249 -9.80 0.67 -30.03
CA ASN A 249 -9.20 0.53 -28.70
C ASN A 249 -8.54 -0.84 -28.49
N ALA A 250 -9.11 -1.91 -29.06
CA ALA A 250 -8.50 -3.23 -29.05
C ALA A 250 -7.11 -3.26 -29.73
N ARG A 251 -6.90 -2.46 -30.79
CA ARG A 251 -5.58 -2.34 -31.43
C ARG A 251 -4.57 -1.66 -30.51
N GLY A 252 -4.97 -0.61 -29.81
CA GLY A 252 -4.13 0.06 -28.80
C GLY A 252 -3.76 -0.87 -27.64
N ILE A 253 -4.72 -1.66 -27.15
CA ILE A 253 -4.50 -2.70 -26.13
C ILE A 253 -3.48 -3.73 -26.62
N LEU A 254 -3.62 -4.27 -27.84
CA LEU A 254 -2.67 -5.26 -28.35
C LEU A 254 -1.27 -4.67 -28.52
N ALA A 255 -1.14 -3.46 -29.09
CA ALA A 255 0.13 -2.78 -29.24
C ALA A 255 0.82 -2.52 -27.89
N PHE A 256 0.03 -2.25 -26.84
CA PHE A 256 0.53 -2.14 -25.47
C PHE A 256 1.02 -3.49 -24.92
N LEU A 257 0.19 -4.53 -25.02
CA LEU A 257 0.51 -5.86 -24.49
C LEU A 257 1.73 -6.49 -25.20
N ASP A 258 1.92 -6.23 -26.49
CA ASP A 258 3.07 -6.71 -27.27
C ASP A 258 4.40 -6.07 -26.84
N ARG A 259 4.37 -4.90 -26.17
CA ARG A 259 5.57 -4.25 -25.60
C ARG A 259 5.94 -4.80 -24.22
N LEU A 260 5.04 -5.57 -23.58
CA LEU A 260 5.31 -6.14 -22.27
C LEU A 260 6.30 -7.31 -22.37
N PRO A 261 7.10 -7.58 -21.33
CA PRO A 261 8.08 -8.67 -21.35
C PRO A 261 7.42 -10.01 -21.72
N ALA A 262 7.89 -10.60 -22.82
CA ALA A 262 7.39 -11.89 -23.33
C ALA A 262 8.14 -13.10 -22.74
N GLU A 263 9.43 -12.94 -22.44
CA GLU A 263 10.36 -14.03 -22.10
C GLU A 263 11.23 -13.80 -20.85
N ARG A 264 11.95 -14.87 -20.49
CA ARG A 264 12.48 -15.27 -19.18
C ARG A 264 13.91 -14.77 -18.87
N ASP A 265 14.24 -13.51 -19.11
CA ASP A 265 15.58 -13.01 -18.75
C ASP A 265 15.65 -12.56 -17.28
N MET A 266 15.48 -13.51 -16.34
CA MET A 266 15.59 -13.25 -14.90
C MET A 266 16.37 -14.37 -14.19
N PRO A 267 17.71 -14.28 -14.08
CA PRO A 267 18.54 -15.46 -13.84
C PRO A 267 18.72 -15.91 -12.39
N ILE A 268 18.24 -15.19 -11.34
CA ILE A 268 18.69 -15.49 -9.96
C ILE A 268 17.57 -15.56 -8.90
N LEU A 269 16.44 -14.85 -9.06
CA LEU A 269 15.42 -14.71 -7.99
C LEU A 269 14.01 -15.17 -8.40
N TRP A 270 13.96 -16.06 -9.39
CA TRP A 270 12.75 -16.43 -10.12
C TRP A 270 11.74 -17.27 -9.29
N TYR A 271 12.19 -18.02 -8.26
CA TYR A 271 11.31 -18.92 -7.49
C TYR A 271 10.27 -18.14 -6.66
N ASP A 272 10.71 -17.10 -5.95
CA ASP A 272 9.83 -16.26 -5.12
C ASP A 272 8.83 -15.45 -5.96
N ALA A 273 9.23 -15.06 -7.17
CA ALA A 273 8.42 -14.25 -8.09
C ALA A 273 7.52 -15.10 -9.02
N TRP A 274 7.65 -16.43 -9.01
CA TRP A 274 6.94 -17.31 -9.93
C TRP A 274 5.41 -17.21 -9.83
N PRO A 275 4.79 -17.24 -8.64
CA PRO A 275 3.34 -17.13 -8.53
C PRO A 275 2.83 -15.77 -9.05
N GLU A 276 3.59 -14.71 -8.80
CA GLU A 276 3.27 -13.35 -9.22
C GLU A 276 3.39 -13.21 -10.76
N TRP A 277 4.45 -13.79 -11.35
CA TRP A 277 4.65 -13.85 -12.79
C TRP A 277 3.55 -14.66 -13.50
N LEU A 278 3.14 -15.81 -12.94
CA LEU A 278 2.04 -16.60 -13.49
C LEU A 278 0.74 -15.80 -13.54
N ARG A 279 0.41 -15.08 -12.46
CA ARG A 279 -0.76 -14.20 -12.41
C ARG A 279 -0.64 -13.05 -13.42
N PHE A 280 0.53 -12.41 -13.51
CA PHE A 280 0.81 -11.38 -14.51
C PHE A 280 0.58 -11.87 -15.93
N ARG A 281 1.20 -13.00 -16.32
CA ARG A 281 1.08 -13.55 -17.67
C ARG A 281 -0.33 -14.07 -17.97
N SER A 282 -0.99 -14.69 -16.99
CA SER A 282 -2.39 -15.09 -17.11
C SER A 282 -3.27 -13.88 -17.41
N PHE A 283 -3.10 -12.77 -16.67
CA PHE A 283 -3.83 -11.53 -16.91
C PHE A 283 -3.54 -10.91 -18.29
N VAL A 284 -2.27 -10.90 -18.72
CA VAL A 284 -1.87 -10.44 -20.06
C VAL A 284 -2.54 -11.28 -21.15
N SER A 285 -2.51 -12.61 -21.03
CA SER A 285 -3.15 -13.54 -21.96
C SER A 285 -4.68 -13.41 -21.97
N PHE A 286 -5.30 -13.20 -20.80
CA PHE A 286 -6.71 -12.87 -20.66
C PHE A 286 -7.07 -11.62 -21.48
N ARG A 287 -6.34 -10.50 -21.28
CA ARG A 287 -6.61 -9.24 -21.99
C ARG A 287 -6.34 -9.36 -23.49
N ARG A 288 -5.30 -10.11 -23.88
CA ARG A 288 -4.99 -10.41 -25.28
C ARG A 288 -6.12 -11.19 -25.96
N ALA A 289 -6.64 -12.24 -25.32
CA ALA A 289 -7.76 -13.04 -25.83
C ALA A 289 -9.01 -12.18 -26.03
N THR A 290 -9.33 -11.29 -25.08
CA THR A 290 -10.44 -10.34 -25.20
C THR A 290 -10.26 -9.37 -26.36
N ALA A 291 -9.10 -8.70 -26.46
CA ALA A 291 -8.87 -7.72 -27.52
C ALA A 291 -8.87 -8.35 -28.92
N LEU A 292 -8.30 -9.55 -29.07
CA LEU A 292 -8.34 -10.30 -30.33
C LEU A 292 -9.77 -10.74 -30.69
N GLY A 293 -10.54 -11.22 -29.72
CA GLY A 293 -11.94 -11.61 -29.92
C GLY A 293 -12.79 -10.45 -30.44
N ASN A 294 -12.64 -9.27 -29.86
CA ASN A 294 -13.38 -8.08 -30.29
C ASN A 294 -12.94 -7.50 -31.64
N LEU A 295 -11.74 -7.85 -32.12
CA LEU A 295 -11.31 -7.59 -33.50
C LEU A 295 -11.76 -8.68 -34.48
N GLY A 296 -12.48 -9.70 -34.02
CA GLY A 296 -12.87 -10.86 -34.84
C GLY A 296 -11.70 -11.81 -35.17
N ARG A 297 -10.53 -11.64 -34.55
CA ARG A 297 -9.33 -12.46 -34.75
C ARG A 297 -9.39 -13.74 -33.91
N TRP A 298 -10.42 -14.55 -34.15
CA TRP A 298 -10.82 -15.65 -33.26
C TRP A 298 -9.82 -16.79 -33.12
N GLN A 299 -9.05 -17.11 -34.17
CA GLN A 299 -8.01 -18.14 -34.09
C GLN A 299 -6.90 -17.71 -33.12
N GLU A 300 -6.44 -16.47 -33.21
CA GLU A 300 -5.43 -15.92 -32.31
C GLU A 300 -6.00 -15.72 -30.90
N ALA A 301 -7.28 -15.34 -30.78
CA ALA A 301 -7.98 -15.26 -29.51
C ALA A 301 -8.03 -16.63 -28.80
N ALA A 302 -8.29 -17.71 -29.55
CA ALA A 302 -8.29 -19.07 -29.02
C ALA A 302 -6.89 -19.51 -28.54
N LEU A 303 -5.82 -19.14 -29.26
CA LEU A 303 -4.44 -19.40 -28.84
C LEU A 303 -4.09 -18.64 -27.54
N ALA A 304 -4.44 -17.35 -27.46
CA ALA A 304 -4.26 -16.56 -26.25
C ALA A 304 -5.07 -17.12 -25.06
N LEU A 305 -6.25 -17.66 -25.33
CA LEU A 305 -7.11 -18.30 -24.34
C LEU A 305 -6.55 -19.63 -23.83
N GLN A 306 -5.98 -20.46 -24.72
CA GLN A 306 -5.27 -21.68 -24.35
C GLN A 306 -4.07 -21.38 -23.46
N GLU A 307 -3.31 -20.32 -23.79
CA GLU A 307 -2.20 -19.85 -22.97
C GLU A 307 -2.68 -19.34 -21.61
N CYS A 308 -3.79 -18.59 -21.56
CA CYS A 308 -4.42 -18.17 -20.31
C CYS A 308 -4.82 -19.39 -19.44
N ARG A 309 -5.42 -20.41 -20.04
CA ARG A 309 -5.79 -21.66 -19.34
C ARG A 309 -4.57 -22.38 -18.77
N ARG A 310 -3.50 -22.49 -19.57
CA ARG A 310 -2.23 -23.10 -19.15
C ARG A 310 -1.62 -22.36 -17.95
N LEU A 311 -1.66 -21.03 -17.95
CA LEU A 311 -1.09 -20.18 -16.90
C LEU A 311 -1.95 -20.09 -15.63
N SER A 312 -3.28 -20.10 -15.77
CA SER A 312 -4.20 -20.04 -14.62
C SER A 312 -4.28 -21.34 -13.82
N GLY A 313 -3.96 -22.48 -14.43
CA GLY A 313 -3.96 -23.79 -13.76
C GLY A 313 -5.29 -24.09 -13.05
N LYS A 314 -5.26 -24.18 -11.72
CA LYS A 314 -6.42 -24.44 -10.86
C LYS A 314 -7.45 -23.30 -10.84
N HIS A 315 -7.04 -22.07 -11.12
CA HIS A 315 -7.92 -20.88 -11.16
C HIS A 315 -8.64 -20.71 -12.52
N TRP A 316 -8.47 -21.67 -13.44
CA TRP A 316 -9.06 -21.57 -14.78
C TRP A 316 -10.60 -21.51 -14.74
N THR A 317 -11.28 -22.25 -13.86
CA THR A 317 -12.75 -22.25 -13.81
C THR A 317 -13.33 -20.84 -13.56
N GLU A 318 -12.75 -20.08 -12.62
CA GLU A 318 -13.17 -18.70 -12.32
C GLU A 318 -12.87 -17.74 -13.49
N THR A 319 -11.71 -17.93 -14.11
CA THR A 319 -11.26 -17.17 -15.28
C THR A 319 -12.19 -17.42 -16.49
N ALA A 320 -12.51 -18.69 -16.76
CA ALA A 320 -13.37 -19.13 -17.85
C ALA A 320 -14.82 -18.70 -17.64
N ALA A 321 -15.32 -18.70 -16.40
CA ALA A 321 -16.64 -18.16 -16.07
C ALA A 321 -16.73 -16.65 -16.39
N SER A 322 -15.68 -15.90 -16.04
CA SER A 322 -15.58 -14.48 -16.36
C SER A 322 -15.58 -14.24 -17.88
N LEU A 323 -14.77 -14.97 -18.64
CA LEU A 323 -14.71 -14.91 -20.11
C LEU A 323 -16.00 -15.38 -20.79
N SER A 324 -16.65 -16.41 -20.27
CA SER A 324 -17.93 -16.89 -20.79
C SER A 324 -19.04 -15.85 -20.61
N SER A 325 -19.05 -15.11 -19.49
CA SER A 325 -19.98 -14.00 -19.27
C SER A 325 -19.80 -12.88 -20.29
N LEU A 326 -18.55 -12.61 -20.68
CA LEU A 326 -18.18 -11.54 -21.60
C LEU A 326 -18.65 -11.80 -23.03
N PHE A 327 -18.39 -13.00 -23.54
CA PHE A 327 -18.75 -13.37 -24.91
C PHE A 327 -20.21 -13.84 -25.04
N ARG A 328 -20.98 -13.94 -23.94
CA ARG A 328 -22.43 -14.24 -23.95
C ARG A 328 -23.33 -13.00 -24.03
N LYS A 329 -22.82 -11.78 -23.77
CA LYS A 329 -23.61 -10.53 -23.75
C LYS A 329 -23.91 -9.92 -25.14
N GLY A 330 -23.94 -10.72 -26.21
CA GLY A 330 -24.52 -10.29 -27.49
C GLY A 330 -26.02 -10.61 -27.49
N GLU A 331 -26.89 -9.60 -27.55
CA GLU A 331 -28.34 -9.78 -27.66
C GLU A 331 -28.73 -10.69 -28.85
N PRO A 332 -29.87 -11.41 -28.78
CA PRO A 332 -30.40 -12.13 -29.94
C PRO A 332 -30.75 -11.13 -31.07
N PRO A 333 -30.71 -11.55 -32.34
CA PRO A 333 -30.95 -10.62 -33.46
C PRO A 333 -32.36 -10.04 -33.37
N ASP A 334 -32.46 -8.73 -33.64
CA ASP A 334 -33.72 -8.10 -34.01
C ASP A 334 -34.38 -8.90 -35.16
N PRO A 335 -35.72 -8.98 -35.21
CA PRO A 335 -36.42 -9.75 -36.23
C PRO A 335 -36.00 -9.33 -37.65
N PRO A 336 -36.04 -10.26 -38.62
CA PRO A 336 -35.40 -10.09 -39.93
C PRO A 336 -36.00 -8.89 -40.67
N GLY A 337 -35.17 -7.89 -40.97
CA GLY A 337 -35.59 -6.73 -41.76
C GLY A 337 -34.81 -5.43 -41.57
N LYS A 338 -33.87 -5.34 -40.62
CA LYS A 338 -32.96 -4.19 -40.51
C LYS A 338 -31.54 -4.60 -40.86
N ALA A 339 -30.90 -3.81 -41.72
CA ALA A 339 -29.55 -4.02 -42.20
C ALA A 339 -28.58 -4.22 -41.02
N GLU A 340 -27.72 -5.22 -41.15
CA GLU A 340 -26.68 -5.56 -40.18
C GLU A 340 -25.84 -4.32 -39.86
N ALA A 341 -25.87 -3.86 -38.61
CA ALA A 341 -24.77 -3.09 -38.06
C ALA A 341 -23.52 -4.00 -38.07
N PRO A 342 -22.29 -3.46 -38.25
CA PRO A 342 -21.08 -4.28 -38.34
C PRO A 342 -20.99 -5.24 -37.14
N GLY A 343 -21.08 -6.53 -37.44
CA GLY A 343 -21.50 -7.55 -36.48
C GLY A 343 -20.54 -7.78 -35.33
N GLN A 344 -21.08 -7.89 -34.12
CA GLN A 344 -20.49 -8.74 -33.08
C GLN A 344 -20.53 -10.19 -33.60
N MET A 345 -19.48 -10.59 -34.29
CA MET A 345 -19.30 -11.95 -34.79
C MET A 345 -19.35 -12.91 -33.58
N ARG A 346 -20.18 -13.95 -33.64
CA ARG A 346 -20.26 -14.92 -32.53
C ARG A 346 -18.93 -15.67 -32.39
N PRO A 347 -18.48 -15.97 -31.16
CA PRO A 347 -17.28 -16.77 -30.95
C PRO A 347 -17.43 -18.14 -31.64
N PRO A 348 -16.43 -18.61 -32.39
CA PRO A 348 -16.48 -19.93 -33.03
C PRO A 348 -16.40 -21.05 -31.98
N GLU A 349 -16.87 -22.25 -32.35
CA GLU A 349 -16.92 -23.40 -31.44
C GLU A 349 -15.55 -23.73 -30.83
N VAL A 350 -14.47 -23.61 -31.60
CA VAL A 350 -13.08 -23.80 -31.14
C VAL A 350 -12.73 -22.89 -29.94
N PHE A 351 -13.24 -21.66 -29.91
CA PHE A 351 -13.03 -20.74 -28.78
C PHE A 351 -13.87 -21.17 -27.56
N LEU A 352 -15.11 -21.59 -27.79
CA LEU A 352 -16.01 -22.07 -26.74
C LEU A 352 -15.55 -23.40 -26.13
N GLU A 353 -14.95 -24.29 -26.92
CA GLU A 353 -14.34 -25.54 -26.44
C GLU A 353 -13.21 -25.27 -25.44
N VAL A 354 -12.36 -24.27 -25.70
CA VAL A 354 -11.31 -23.88 -24.75
C VAL A 354 -11.94 -23.38 -23.45
N LEU A 355 -13.00 -22.54 -23.49
CA LEU A 355 -13.71 -22.08 -22.29
C LEU A 355 -14.33 -23.21 -21.47
N ARG A 356 -14.83 -24.27 -22.12
CA ARG A 356 -15.41 -25.45 -21.45
C ARG A 356 -14.36 -26.46 -20.99
N SER A 357 -13.11 -26.30 -21.39
CA SER A 357 -12.05 -27.23 -21.05
C SER A 357 -11.78 -27.24 -19.54
N PRO A 358 -11.46 -28.40 -18.95
CA PRO A 358 -11.23 -28.51 -17.51
C PRO A 358 -9.96 -27.75 -17.08
N ASN A 359 -9.80 -27.54 -15.78
CA ASN A 359 -8.57 -27.01 -15.21
C ASN A 359 -7.36 -27.86 -15.61
N LEU A 360 -6.20 -27.23 -15.75
CA LEU A 360 -4.93 -27.93 -15.92
C LEU A 360 -4.20 -27.98 -14.58
N GLU A 361 -3.26 -28.91 -14.49
CA GLU A 361 -2.29 -28.88 -13.40
C GLU A 361 -1.56 -27.54 -13.41
N GLU A 362 -1.27 -27.07 -12.21
CA GLU A 362 -0.54 -25.83 -12.02
C GLU A 362 0.87 -25.97 -12.59
N LEU A 363 1.27 -25.01 -13.41
CA LEU A 363 2.60 -25.01 -14.00
C LEU A 363 3.63 -25.01 -12.88
N GLN A 364 4.45 -26.05 -12.89
CA GLN A 364 5.56 -26.13 -11.97
C GLN A 364 6.49 -24.94 -12.24
N PRO A 365 7.02 -24.34 -11.16
CA PRO A 365 8.07 -23.34 -11.29
C PRO A 365 9.24 -24.02 -12.05
N PRO A 366 9.98 -23.31 -12.94
CA PRO A 366 11.22 -23.82 -13.54
C PRO A 366 12.12 -24.58 -12.54
N PRO A 367 13.12 -25.34 -12.99
CA PRO A 367 14.12 -25.81 -12.04
C PRO A 367 14.76 -24.59 -11.36
N PRO A 368 14.87 -24.56 -10.02
CA PRO A 368 15.63 -23.50 -9.37
C PRO A 368 17.01 -23.37 -9.97
N VAL A 369 17.43 -22.11 -10.18
CA VAL A 369 18.84 -21.75 -10.17
C VAL A 369 19.42 -22.51 -9.00
N ALA A 370 20.23 -23.49 -9.34
CA ALA A 370 20.37 -24.69 -8.54
C ALA A 370 20.73 -24.32 -7.10
N HIS A 371 19.78 -24.53 -6.17
CA HIS A 371 19.97 -24.18 -4.77
C HIS A 371 21.24 -24.85 -4.25
N LEU A 372 21.99 -24.13 -3.42
CA LEU A 372 23.17 -24.67 -2.78
C LEU A 372 22.69 -25.59 -1.64
N ARG A 373 22.74 -26.91 -1.87
CA ARG A 373 22.39 -27.93 -0.88
C ARG A 373 23.65 -28.29 -0.10
N PHE A 374 23.69 -27.95 1.19
CA PHE A 374 24.78 -28.34 2.07
C PHE A 374 24.46 -29.69 2.72
N LEU A 375 25.02 -30.76 2.16
CA LEU A 375 24.83 -32.13 2.66
C LEU A 375 25.87 -32.45 3.72
N VAL A 376 25.42 -33.04 4.84
CA VAL A 376 26.28 -33.55 5.91
C VAL A 376 25.91 -35.00 6.20
N TRP A 377 26.88 -35.91 6.23
CA TRP A 377 26.65 -37.34 6.48
C TRP A 377 27.64 -37.94 7.47
N GLY A 378 27.23 -39.06 8.09
CA GLY A 378 28.07 -39.79 9.05
C GLY A 378 28.27 -39.11 10.40
N GLN A 379 27.44 -38.12 10.75
CA GLN A 379 27.45 -37.38 12.03
C GLN A 379 28.83 -36.89 12.49
N PRO A 380 29.51 -36.04 11.70
CA PRO A 380 30.86 -35.62 12.03
C PRO A 380 30.88 -34.79 13.33
N ALA A 381 31.93 -34.91 14.14
CA ALA A 381 31.98 -34.28 15.47
C ALA A 381 31.81 -32.75 15.46
N TRP A 382 32.20 -32.09 14.36
CA TRP A 382 32.04 -30.65 14.18
C TRP A 382 30.61 -30.22 13.81
N GLU A 383 29.73 -31.16 13.44
CA GLU A 383 28.34 -30.90 13.02
C GLU A 383 27.56 -30.09 14.06
N LYS A 384 27.83 -30.35 15.35
CA LYS A 384 27.24 -29.60 16.48
C LYS A 384 27.63 -28.13 16.52
N HIS A 385 28.72 -27.76 15.84
CA HIS A 385 29.26 -26.40 15.75
C HIS A 385 28.91 -25.71 14.43
N TRP A 386 28.10 -26.33 13.57
CA TRP A 386 27.70 -25.76 12.28
C TRP A 386 27.05 -24.38 12.43
N GLU A 387 26.11 -24.22 13.36
CA GLU A 387 25.42 -22.94 13.56
C GLU A 387 26.39 -21.81 13.96
N VAL A 388 27.45 -22.12 14.72
CA VAL A 388 28.49 -21.15 15.08
C VAL A 388 29.33 -20.77 13.85
N MET A 389 29.72 -21.74 13.02
CA MET A 389 30.47 -21.47 11.78
C MET A 389 29.63 -20.68 10.78
N ARG A 390 28.34 -20.99 10.68
CA ARG A 390 27.37 -20.31 9.83
C ARG A 390 27.12 -18.87 10.27
N ALA A 391 27.29 -18.58 11.56
CA ALA A 391 27.27 -17.22 12.10
C ALA A 391 28.54 -16.40 11.81
N SER A 392 29.53 -16.95 11.09
CA SER A 392 30.73 -16.21 10.72
C SER A 392 30.47 -15.15 9.66
N ALA A 393 31.27 -14.09 9.68
CA ALA A 393 31.18 -12.98 8.73
C ALA A 393 31.29 -13.41 7.26
N ALA A 394 32.06 -14.47 6.96
CA ALA A 394 32.26 -14.96 5.60
C ALA A 394 30.98 -15.57 5.00
N LEU A 395 30.15 -16.23 5.81
CA LEU A 395 28.93 -16.90 5.36
C LEU A 395 27.67 -16.04 5.55
N ALA A 396 27.76 -14.89 6.23
CA ALA A 396 26.66 -13.95 6.42
C ALA A 396 25.87 -13.57 5.14
N PRO A 397 26.49 -13.50 3.92
CA PRO A 397 25.76 -13.23 2.69
C PRO A 397 24.74 -14.30 2.28
N TRP A 398 24.78 -15.53 2.80
CA TRP A 398 23.82 -16.60 2.48
C TRP A 398 22.82 -16.83 3.63
N SER A 399 21.52 -16.89 3.32
CA SER A 399 20.47 -17.23 4.29
C SER A 399 20.40 -18.73 4.60
N ALA A 400 19.49 -19.12 5.50
CA ALA A 400 19.19 -20.53 5.79
C ALA A 400 18.59 -21.26 4.59
N ASP A 401 17.82 -20.51 3.81
CA ASP A 401 17.12 -21.04 2.64
C ASP A 401 18.05 -21.10 1.43
N GLU A 402 19.04 -20.19 1.36
CA GLU A 402 20.04 -20.16 0.28
C GLU A 402 21.14 -21.21 0.44
N LEU A 403 21.54 -21.52 1.68
CA LEU A 403 22.50 -22.56 2.03
C LEU A 403 21.87 -23.54 3.02
N ARG A 404 20.93 -24.34 2.51
CA ARG A 404 20.14 -25.25 3.35
C ARG A 404 20.96 -26.48 3.72
N ARG A 405 20.99 -26.79 5.02
CA ARG A 405 21.52 -28.07 5.49
C ARG A 405 20.50 -29.18 5.27
N GLU A 406 20.92 -30.24 4.61
CA GLU A 406 20.08 -31.40 4.30
C GLU A 406 20.81 -32.72 4.61
N ALA A 407 20.05 -33.76 4.90
CA ALA A 407 20.57 -35.12 4.94
C ALA A 407 20.67 -35.66 3.50
N PRO A 408 21.67 -36.50 3.16
CA PRO A 408 21.75 -37.11 1.85
C PRO A 408 20.55 -38.02 1.59
N THR A 409 19.99 -37.94 0.38
CA THR A 409 19.05 -38.94 -0.14
C THR A 409 19.79 -40.22 -0.57
N ASP A 410 19.06 -41.28 -0.93
CA ASP A 410 19.65 -42.51 -1.48
C ASP A 410 20.44 -42.24 -2.78
N SER A 411 19.96 -41.29 -3.59
CA SER A 411 20.65 -40.86 -4.81
C SER A 411 21.94 -40.10 -4.49
N ASP A 412 21.89 -39.18 -3.51
CA ASP A 412 23.07 -38.45 -3.04
C ASP A 412 24.11 -39.42 -2.47
N SER A 413 23.67 -40.40 -1.67
CA SER A 413 24.54 -41.43 -1.07
C SER A 413 25.25 -42.28 -2.12
N THR A 414 24.53 -42.66 -3.18
CA THR A 414 25.12 -43.41 -4.31
C THR A 414 26.16 -42.56 -5.05
N ARG A 415 25.86 -41.27 -5.28
CA ARG A 415 26.81 -40.34 -5.93
C ARG A 415 28.05 -40.10 -5.08
N LEU A 416 27.88 -39.92 -3.78
CA LEU A 416 28.99 -39.80 -2.83
C LEU A 416 29.83 -41.09 -2.82
N ALA A 417 29.22 -42.27 -2.84
CA ALA A 417 29.96 -43.53 -2.95
C ALA A 417 30.76 -43.62 -4.27
N LEU A 418 30.13 -43.28 -5.41
CA LEU A 418 30.78 -43.31 -6.73
C LEU A 418 31.92 -42.29 -6.88
N ALA A 419 31.82 -41.14 -6.20
CA ALA A 419 32.86 -40.12 -6.19
C ALA A 419 33.98 -40.39 -5.15
N GLY A 420 34.00 -41.59 -4.58
CA GLY A 420 35.09 -42.10 -3.73
C GLY A 420 35.11 -41.50 -2.33
N PHE A 421 33.97 -41.05 -1.81
CA PHE A 421 33.90 -40.38 -0.51
C PHE A 421 33.84 -41.36 0.68
N GLN A 422 34.33 -40.88 1.82
CA GLN A 422 34.41 -41.59 3.10
C GLN A 422 33.03 -41.81 3.76
N THR A 423 32.98 -42.57 4.86
CA THR A 423 31.77 -42.86 5.65
C THR A 423 31.16 -41.64 6.34
N SER A 424 31.90 -40.53 6.45
CA SER A 424 31.42 -39.25 7.00
C SER A 424 32.05 -38.07 6.26
N GLY A 425 31.32 -36.95 6.14
CA GLY A 425 31.82 -35.74 5.51
C GLY A 425 30.73 -34.72 5.21
N TRP A 426 31.07 -33.73 4.40
CA TRP A 426 30.14 -32.73 3.88
C TRP A 426 30.43 -32.40 2.41
N ALA A 427 29.39 -31.94 1.70
CA ALA A 427 29.49 -31.47 0.34
C ALA A 427 28.43 -30.40 0.06
N VAL A 428 28.78 -29.42 -0.77
CA VAL A 428 27.81 -28.48 -1.34
C VAL A 428 27.49 -28.93 -2.75
N PHE A 429 26.22 -29.15 -3.02
CA PHE A 429 25.71 -29.37 -4.36
C PHE A 429 25.08 -28.09 -4.90
N GLN A 430 25.36 -27.80 -6.17
CA GLN A 430 24.56 -26.90 -6.98
C GLN A 430 23.49 -27.77 -7.66
N GLY A 431 22.27 -27.70 -7.13
CA GLY A 431 21.14 -28.50 -7.61
C GLY A 431 21.32 -29.96 -7.24
N ASP A 432 20.89 -30.87 -8.12
CA ASP A 432 20.91 -32.29 -7.77
C ASP A 432 22.27 -32.94 -8.05
N SER A 433 23.04 -32.48 -9.04
CA SER A 433 24.15 -33.27 -9.60
C SER A 433 25.54 -32.68 -9.45
N THR A 434 25.70 -31.36 -9.32
CA THR A 434 27.02 -30.72 -9.42
C THR A 434 27.60 -30.46 -8.04
N ILE A 435 28.73 -31.09 -7.71
CA ILE A 435 29.44 -30.83 -6.45
C ILE A 435 30.29 -29.57 -6.61
N VAL A 436 29.94 -28.52 -5.87
CA VAL A 436 30.68 -27.24 -5.84
C VAL A 436 31.95 -27.37 -5.00
N THR A 437 31.81 -27.96 -3.81
CA THR A 437 32.92 -28.18 -2.89
C THR A 437 32.59 -29.28 -1.89
N ARG A 438 33.61 -29.82 -1.22
CA ARG A 438 33.52 -30.99 -0.36
C ARG A 438 34.62 -31.03 0.67
N GLY A 439 34.41 -31.76 1.76
CA GLY A 439 35.45 -32.03 2.75
C GLY A 439 35.04 -33.05 3.80
N ASP A 440 36.05 -33.62 4.46
CA ASP A 440 35.86 -34.62 5.51
C ASP A 440 36.01 -33.98 6.92
N SER A 441 36.67 -32.82 7.00
CA SER A 441 36.85 -32.00 8.21
C SER A 441 35.91 -30.79 8.21
N ALA A 442 35.82 -30.06 9.32
CA ALA A 442 35.02 -28.84 9.41
C ALA A 442 35.35 -27.86 8.26
N PRO A 443 34.35 -27.30 7.56
CA PRO A 443 34.58 -26.32 6.50
C PRO A 443 35.20 -25.04 7.06
N ASP A 444 36.24 -24.55 6.40
CA ASP A 444 36.76 -23.19 6.62
C ASP A 444 35.75 -22.19 6.02
N PRO A 445 35.11 -21.32 6.83
CA PRO A 445 34.06 -20.44 6.33
C PRO A 445 34.50 -19.49 5.22
N ALA A 446 35.75 -19.02 5.25
CA ALA A 446 36.27 -18.11 4.23
C ALA A 446 36.47 -18.81 2.88
N LYS A 447 37.03 -20.03 2.90
CA LYS A 447 37.21 -20.84 1.69
C LYS A 447 35.87 -21.30 1.13
N LEU A 448 34.96 -21.72 2.02
CA LEU A 448 33.61 -22.11 1.62
C LEU A 448 32.89 -20.94 0.94
N ALA A 449 32.90 -19.74 1.53
CA ALA A 449 32.28 -18.55 0.95
C ALA A 449 32.79 -18.23 -0.47
N LEU A 450 34.10 -18.30 -0.71
CA LEU A 450 34.69 -18.08 -2.04
C LEU A 450 34.19 -19.11 -3.07
N GLN A 451 34.10 -20.38 -2.66
CA GLN A 451 33.61 -21.45 -3.53
C GLN A 451 32.11 -21.29 -3.82
N LEU A 452 31.31 -20.96 -2.81
CA LEU A 452 29.89 -20.67 -2.98
C LEU A 452 29.68 -19.51 -3.97
N GLN A 453 30.42 -18.42 -3.81
CA GLN A 453 30.30 -17.23 -4.66
C GLN A 453 30.63 -17.52 -6.14
N SER A 454 31.57 -18.44 -6.39
CA SER A 454 31.89 -18.89 -7.76
C SER A 454 30.79 -19.74 -8.41
N ALA A 455 29.96 -20.41 -7.60
CA ALA A 455 28.88 -21.26 -8.08
C ALA A 455 27.54 -20.53 -8.17
N ALA A 456 27.21 -19.69 -7.19
CA ALA A 456 26.00 -18.87 -7.18
C ALA A 456 26.18 -17.61 -6.32
N SER A 457 25.73 -16.46 -6.84
CA SER A 457 25.68 -15.22 -6.07
C SER A 457 24.53 -15.26 -5.07
N ALA A 458 24.80 -14.91 -3.81
CA ALA A 458 23.73 -14.75 -2.83
C ALA A 458 22.84 -13.55 -3.16
N ARG A 459 21.57 -13.57 -2.73
CA ARG A 459 20.61 -12.49 -2.99
C ARG A 459 21.08 -11.13 -2.47
N ILE A 460 21.76 -11.09 -1.31
CA ILE A 460 22.38 -9.84 -0.81
C ILE A 460 23.44 -9.34 -1.81
N GLN A 461 24.26 -10.22 -2.38
CA GLN A 461 25.32 -9.84 -3.32
C GLN A 461 24.75 -9.32 -4.65
N VAL A 462 23.66 -9.92 -5.13
CA VAL A 462 22.92 -9.42 -6.31
C VAL A 462 22.39 -8.01 -6.06
N LEU A 463 21.79 -7.78 -4.89
CA LEU A 463 21.30 -6.45 -4.50
C LEU A 463 22.45 -5.46 -4.29
N ASP A 464 23.57 -5.87 -3.67
CA ASP A 464 24.77 -5.04 -3.51
C ASP A 464 25.29 -4.56 -4.86
N HIS A 465 25.40 -5.46 -5.85
CA HIS A 465 25.84 -5.12 -7.21
C HIS A 465 24.89 -4.15 -7.90
N PHE A 466 23.58 -4.39 -7.80
CA PHE A 466 22.57 -3.53 -8.39
C PHE A 466 22.54 -2.15 -7.75
N ILE A 467 22.58 -2.07 -6.41
CA ILE A 467 22.60 -0.79 -5.67
C ILE A 467 23.87 0.00 -5.97
N ALA A 468 25.00 -0.67 -6.22
CA ALA A 468 26.22 0.02 -6.64
C ALA A 468 26.08 0.71 -8.00
N GLN A 469 25.26 0.15 -8.91
CA GLN A 469 24.95 0.75 -10.22
C GLN A 469 23.80 1.76 -10.16
N HIS A 470 22.89 1.60 -9.20
CA HIS A 470 21.68 2.42 -9.01
C HIS A 470 21.54 2.86 -7.54
N PRO A 471 22.40 3.76 -7.04
CA PRO A 471 22.48 4.08 -5.61
C PRO A 471 21.22 4.75 -5.05
N GLU A 472 20.44 5.43 -5.89
CA GLU A 472 19.15 6.07 -5.59
C GLU A 472 17.96 5.10 -5.59
N HIS A 473 18.14 3.83 -5.95
CA HIS A 473 17.05 2.88 -6.08
C HIS A 473 16.59 2.33 -4.71
N LEU A 474 15.64 3.03 -4.10
CA LEU A 474 15.14 2.77 -2.76
C LEU A 474 14.43 1.41 -2.62
N ASP A 475 13.79 0.88 -3.67
CA ASP A 475 13.15 -0.45 -3.57
C ASP A 475 14.13 -1.61 -3.46
N ALA A 476 15.26 -1.57 -4.18
CA ALA A 476 16.34 -2.53 -4.00
C ALA A 476 16.96 -2.42 -2.60
N ARG A 477 17.10 -1.20 -2.07
CA ARG A 477 17.55 -0.96 -0.68
C ARG A 477 16.56 -1.48 0.35
N ARG A 478 15.26 -1.30 0.15
CA ARG A 478 14.23 -1.88 1.02
C ARG A 478 14.23 -3.41 0.97
N ASP A 479 14.50 -4.02 -0.19
CA ASP A 479 14.67 -5.46 -0.32
C ASP A 479 15.92 -5.95 0.42
N ARG A 480 17.05 -5.24 0.27
CA ARG A 480 18.28 -5.54 1.01
C ARG A 480 18.10 -5.34 2.52
N PHE A 481 17.45 -4.26 2.93
CA PHE A 481 17.09 -3.99 4.33
C PHE A 481 16.25 -5.11 4.94
N ALA A 482 15.17 -5.53 4.27
CA ALA A 482 14.32 -6.61 4.76
C ALA A 482 15.08 -7.94 4.88
N LEU A 483 15.94 -8.23 3.89
CA LEU A 483 16.77 -9.45 3.85
C LEU A 483 17.89 -9.44 4.91
N VAL A 484 18.51 -8.29 5.16
CA VAL A 484 19.54 -8.15 6.20
C VAL A 484 18.90 -8.18 7.59
N ARG A 485 17.73 -7.54 7.76
CA ARG A 485 16.98 -7.52 9.02
C ARG A 485 16.59 -8.93 9.46
N SER A 486 16.09 -9.77 8.55
CA SER A 486 15.73 -11.16 8.88
C SER A 486 16.93 -12.04 9.26
N ARG A 487 18.16 -11.56 9.02
CA ARG A 487 19.41 -12.23 9.37
C ARG A 487 20.01 -11.73 10.67
N MET A 488 19.46 -10.69 11.29
CA MET A 488 19.96 -10.26 12.59
C MET A 488 19.70 -11.36 13.65
N PRO A 489 20.65 -11.64 14.56
CA PRO A 489 21.90 -10.91 14.79
C PRO A 489 23.08 -11.41 13.92
N GLN A 490 23.58 -10.57 12.99
CA GLN A 490 24.76 -10.85 12.17
C GLN A 490 25.63 -9.58 12.07
N PRO A 491 26.69 -9.45 12.88
CA PRO A 491 27.49 -8.21 12.97
C PRO A 491 28.06 -7.75 11.62
N ALA A 492 28.44 -8.69 10.75
CA ALA A 492 28.99 -8.39 9.43
C ALA A 492 28.00 -7.70 8.48
N LEU A 493 26.71 -7.69 8.81
CA LEU A 493 25.66 -7.04 8.03
C LEU A 493 25.12 -5.76 8.69
N GLU A 494 25.59 -5.40 9.89
CA GLU A 494 25.12 -4.22 10.63
C GLU A 494 25.29 -2.92 9.82
N SER A 495 26.44 -2.74 9.17
CA SER A 495 26.71 -1.54 8.36
C SER A 495 25.76 -1.40 7.17
N ARG A 496 25.40 -2.52 6.51
CA ARG A 496 24.40 -2.54 5.42
C ARG A 496 23.01 -2.18 5.94
N LEU A 497 22.63 -2.74 7.10
CA LEU A 497 21.37 -2.46 7.74
C LEU A 497 21.24 -0.97 8.07
N LEU A 498 22.28 -0.39 8.68
CA LEU A 498 22.35 1.04 9.02
C LEU A 498 22.26 1.93 7.77
N GLU A 499 23.05 1.62 6.73
CA GLU A 499 23.06 2.37 5.48
C GLU A 499 21.68 2.41 4.82
N ASP A 500 21.05 1.25 4.63
CA ASP A 500 19.76 1.18 3.95
C ASP A 500 18.65 1.78 4.79
N ALA A 501 18.61 1.49 6.09
CA ALA A 501 17.59 2.04 6.98
C ALA A 501 17.59 3.57 6.93
N ALA A 502 18.78 4.17 6.90
CA ALA A 502 18.92 5.61 6.85
C ALA A 502 18.54 6.20 5.49
N ARG A 503 18.91 5.53 4.39
CA ARG A 503 18.58 5.98 3.02
C ARG A 503 17.09 5.90 2.72
N ILE A 504 16.42 4.84 3.18
CA ILE A 504 14.98 4.64 2.97
C ILE A 504 14.12 5.35 4.02
N LEU A 505 14.75 5.94 5.05
CA LEU A 505 14.11 6.47 6.25
C LEU A 505 13.16 5.43 6.90
N GLY A 506 13.63 4.19 6.97
CA GLY A 506 12.85 3.05 7.42
C GLY A 506 12.62 3.09 8.94
N SER A 507 11.48 2.57 9.38
CA SER A 507 11.24 2.30 10.79
C SER A 507 12.11 1.14 11.28
N LEU A 508 12.55 1.23 12.53
CA LEU A 508 13.35 0.19 13.19
C LEU A 508 12.48 -0.47 14.27
N GLU A 509 12.48 -1.80 14.27
CA GLU A 509 11.80 -2.60 15.30
C GLU A 509 12.71 -2.91 16.51
N PHE A 510 13.94 -2.39 16.48
CA PHE A 510 14.94 -2.54 17.52
C PHE A 510 15.42 -1.16 17.99
N GLY A 511 15.96 -1.13 19.21
CA GLY A 511 16.52 0.08 19.82
C GLY A 511 18.00 -0.07 20.14
N PRO A 512 18.61 0.92 20.82
CA PRO A 512 20.03 0.91 21.19
C PRO A 512 20.41 -0.24 22.14
N ASP A 513 19.43 -0.84 22.83
CA ASP A 513 19.63 -1.95 23.77
C ASP A 513 19.73 -3.32 23.07
N ALA A 514 19.62 -3.37 21.74
CA ALA A 514 19.70 -4.63 21.01
C ALA A 514 21.11 -5.24 21.16
N PRO A 515 21.23 -6.50 21.62
CA PRO A 515 22.51 -7.08 22.08
C PRO A 515 23.52 -7.33 20.96
N TRP A 516 23.09 -7.21 19.70
CA TRP A 516 23.91 -7.44 18.51
C TRP A 516 24.47 -6.17 17.89
N ILE A 517 24.06 -4.99 18.38
CA ILE A 517 24.56 -3.71 17.91
C ILE A 517 26.00 -3.57 18.41
N SER A 518 26.94 -3.60 17.48
CA SER A 518 28.37 -3.45 17.77
C SER A 518 28.86 -2.01 17.56
N ASP A 519 28.19 -1.24 16.69
CA ASP A 519 28.54 0.15 16.36
C ASP A 519 27.44 1.15 16.78
N LEU A 520 27.20 1.26 18.09
CA LEU A 520 26.19 2.19 18.62
C LEU A 520 26.46 3.65 18.23
N GLU A 521 27.72 4.05 18.08
CA GLU A 521 28.07 5.42 17.68
C GLU A 521 27.77 5.68 16.20
N GLY A 522 27.93 4.68 15.32
CA GLY A 522 27.45 4.72 13.94
C GLY A 522 25.95 4.96 13.86
N TRP A 523 25.15 4.22 14.64
CA TRP A 523 23.70 4.44 14.73
C TRP A 523 23.36 5.85 15.24
N ARG A 524 24.02 6.32 16.31
CA ARG A 524 23.87 7.68 16.84
C ARG A 524 24.17 8.75 15.81
N ASN A 525 25.31 8.62 15.12
CA ASN A 525 25.74 9.55 14.09
C ASN A 525 24.71 9.65 12.96
N GLN A 526 24.12 8.53 12.59
CA GLN A 526 23.11 8.51 11.55
C GLN A 526 21.76 9.05 12.04
N SER A 527 21.35 8.74 13.28
CA SER A 527 20.17 9.35 13.92
C SER A 527 20.26 10.87 13.96
N ARG A 528 21.44 11.45 14.26
CA ARG A 528 21.65 12.90 14.26
C ARG A 528 21.36 13.56 12.89
N LYS A 529 21.40 12.79 11.80
CA LYS A 529 21.07 13.25 10.43
C LYS A 529 19.62 12.94 10.05
N VAL A 530 19.16 11.72 10.35
CA VAL A 530 17.84 11.20 9.97
C VAL A 530 16.72 11.86 10.76
N VAL A 531 16.89 12.08 12.06
CA VAL A 531 15.83 12.64 12.92
C VAL A 531 15.41 14.05 12.47
N PRO A 532 16.33 15.02 12.21
CA PRO A 532 15.93 16.33 11.70
C PRO A 532 15.19 16.28 10.35
N GLU A 533 15.57 15.36 9.46
CA GLU A 533 14.88 15.17 8.19
C GLU A 533 13.45 14.65 8.40
N LEU A 534 13.28 13.66 9.28
CA LEU A 534 11.97 13.15 9.67
C LEU A 534 11.10 14.22 10.35
N GLU A 535 11.68 15.06 11.22
CA GLU A 535 10.98 16.18 11.84
C GLU A 535 10.50 17.20 10.81
N SER A 536 11.35 17.55 9.83
CA SER A 536 10.97 18.46 8.74
C SER A 536 9.79 17.89 7.93
N ARG A 537 9.82 16.58 7.63
CA ARG A 537 8.73 15.91 6.92
C ARG A 537 7.46 15.81 7.77
N LEU A 538 7.57 15.52 9.08
CA LEU A 538 6.43 15.46 10.01
C LEU A 538 5.78 16.82 10.26
N ARG A 539 6.54 17.93 10.16
CA ARG A 539 5.94 19.28 10.22
C ARG A 539 5.04 19.57 9.02
N ARG A 540 5.37 19.03 7.84
CA ARG A 540 4.52 19.10 6.64
C ARG A 540 3.40 18.06 6.66
N TRP A 541 3.71 16.85 7.14
CA TRP A 541 2.84 15.68 7.14
C TRP A 541 2.65 15.09 8.54
N PRO A 542 2.00 15.81 9.48
CA PRO A 542 1.86 15.38 10.87
C PRO A 542 0.99 14.13 11.06
N ASP A 543 0.24 13.71 10.04
CA ASP A 543 -0.67 12.56 10.08
C ASP A 543 -0.03 11.30 9.48
N HIS A 544 1.20 11.39 8.96
CA HIS A 544 1.83 10.28 8.23
C HIS A 544 2.41 9.22 9.18
N ALA A 545 1.73 8.08 9.30
CA ALA A 545 2.09 6.98 10.18
C ALA A 545 3.53 6.48 10.01
N GLY A 546 3.95 6.18 8.77
CA GLY A 546 5.32 5.71 8.49
C GLY A 546 6.42 6.67 8.96
N LEU A 547 6.24 7.99 8.81
CA LEU A 547 7.20 8.99 9.28
C LEU A 547 7.29 9.01 10.80
N TRP A 548 6.16 8.86 11.50
CA TRP A 548 6.13 8.76 12.96
C TRP A 548 6.83 7.50 13.47
N ARG A 549 6.56 6.34 12.86
CA ARG A 549 7.23 5.08 13.23
C ARG A 549 8.75 5.20 13.09
N ALA A 550 9.22 5.77 11.96
CA ALA A 550 10.63 6.05 11.75
C ALA A 550 11.18 7.05 12.76
N TRP A 551 10.49 8.17 13.01
CA TRP A 551 10.99 9.19 13.94
C TRP A 551 11.13 8.65 15.36
N VAL A 552 10.14 7.90 15.86
CA VAL A 552 10.20 7.25 17.18
C VAL A 552 11.36 6.27 17.25
N SER A 553 11.57 5.45 16.21
CA SER A 553 12.62 4.43 16.23
C SER A 553 14.03 5.03 16.12
N TRP A 554 14.23 6.03 15.26
CA TRP A 554 15.53 6.68 15.08
C TRP A 554 15.90 7.60 16.25
N SER A 555 14.91 8.27 16.86
CA SER A 555 15.13 9.16 18.00
C SER A 555 15.57 8.40 19.26
N ALA A 556 15.18 7.14 19.41
CA ALA A 556 15.61 6.27 20.52
C ALA A 556 17.12 6.03 20.57
N PHE A 557 17.84 6.17 19.45
CA PHE A 557 19.29 6.02 19.38
C PHE A 557 20.07 7.25 19.81
N LEU A 558 19.44 8.44 19.87
CA LEU A 558 20.11 9.65 20.34
C LEU A 558 20.46 9.55 21.83
N GLU A 559 21.59 10.14 22.23
CA GLU A 559 22.01 10.18 23.64
C GLU A 559 20.94 10.78 24.57
N LYS A 560 20.24 11.79 24.06
CA LYS A 560 19.09 12.41 24.70
C LYS A 560 17.94 12.38 23.70
N PRO A 561 17.08 11.36 23.75
CA PRO A 561 15.92 11.30 22.87
C PRO A 561 15.05 12.55 23.06
N PRO A 562 14.60 13.20 21.96
CA PRO A 562 13.63 14.29 22.04
C PRO A 562 12.33 13.82 22.69
N SER A 563 11.67 14.74 23.40
CA SER A 563 10.34 14.47 23.95
C SER A 563 9.33 14.29 22.83
N VAL A 564 8.67 13.14 22.81
CA VAL A 564 7.61 12.82 21.84
C VAL A 564 6.41 13.73 22.05
N VAL A 565 6.06 13.97 23.32
CA VAL A 565 4.97 14.89 23.69
C VAL A 565 5.28 16.30 23.24
N ALA A 566 6.46 16.84 23.58
CA ALA A 566 6.82 18.21 23.21
C ALA A 566 6.94 18.41 21.69
N PHE A 567 7.47 17.41 20.98
CA PHE A 567 7.52 17.44 19.52
C PHE A 567 6.12 17.46 18.91
N ALA A 568 5.24 16.55 19.34
CA ALA A 568 3.83 16.54 18.93
C ALA A 568 3.14 17.88 19.25
N ASP A 569 3.40 18.47 20.42
CA ASP A 569 2.91 19.79 20.86
C ASP A 569 3.30 20.94 19.93
N GLY A 570 4.49 20.85 19.34
CA GLY A 570 4.97 21.81 18.37
C GLY A 570 4.49 21.64 16.92
N LEU A 571 3.68 20.61 16.61
CA LEU A 571 3.22 20.38 15.23
C LEU A 571 1.95 21.18 14.90
N PRO A 572 1.87 21.78 13.69
CA PRO A 572 0.67 22.45 13.22
C PRO A 572 -0.36 21.39 12.79
N VAL A 573 -1.46 21.27 13.53
CA VAL A 573 -2.53 20.31 13.25
C VAL A 573 -3.83 21.08 12.98
N PHE A 574 -4.50 20.76 11.87
CA PHE A 574 -5.82 21.32 11.57
C PHE A 574 -6.92 20.45 12.18
N GLY A 575 -7.75 21.05 13.04
CA GLY A 575 -8.86 20.39 13.72
C GLY A 575 -8.58 20.07 15.19
N PRO A 576 -9.45 19.28 15.85
CA PRO A 576 -9.27 18.95 17.26
C PRO A 576 -7.99 18.12 17.47
N ARG A 577 -7.16 18.54 18.42
CA ARG A 577 -5.89 17.86 18.72
C ARG A 577 -6.10 16.44 19.20
N GLU A 578 -7.16 16.21 19.98
CA GLU A 578 -7.56 14.88 20.46
C GLU A 578 -7.96 13.94 19.31
N ASP A 579 -8.52 14.51 18.23
CA ASP A 579 -8.86 13.75 17.02
C ASP A 579 -7.64 13.21 16.31
N TRP A 580 -6.62 14.04 16.23
CA TRP A 580 -5.36 13.73 15.62
C TRP A 580 -4.53 12.77 16.48
N THR A 581 -4.40 13.04 17.78
CA THR A 581 -3.64 12.19 18.71
C THR A 581 -4.16 10.75 18.72
N ALA A 582 -5.49 10.56 18.65
CA ALA A 582 -6.11 9.24 18.59
C ALA A 582 -5.83 8.46 17.28
N GLN A 583 -5.25 9.09 16.25
CA GLN A 583 -4.92 8.46 14.97
C GLN A 583 -3.41 8.19 14.83
N LEU A 584 -2.60 8.57 15.82
CA LEU A 584 -1.16 8.35 15.79
C LEU A 584 -0.83 6.86 15.97
N PRO A 585 0.25 6.35 15.34
CA PRO A 585 0.60 4.93 15.43
C PRO A 585 0.84 4.46 16.87
N THR A 586 0.58 3.19 17.14
CA THR A 586 0.82 2.52 18.43
C THR A 586 2.22 2.78 19.00
N GLN A 587 3.24 2.87 18.14
CA GLN A 587 4.62 3.17 18.51
C GLN A 587 4.75 4.56 19.17
N VAL A 588 4.01 5.57 18.71
CA VAL A 588 3.98 6.90 19.31
C VAL A 588 3.38 6.85 20.71
N HIS A 589 2.23 6.18 20.86
CA HIS A 589 1.58 5.97 22.15
C HIS A 589 2.49 5.25 23.15
N ARG A 590 3.17 4.17 22.73
CA ARG A 590 4.14 3.45 23.57
C ARG A 590 5.33 4.33 23.96
N ALA A 591 5.82 5.16 23.04
CA ALA A 591 6.93 6.08 23.31
C ALA A 591 6.54 7.17 24.32
N VAL A 592 5.34 7.77 24.18
CA VAL A 592 4.80 8.72 25.16
C VAL A 592 4.64 8.08 26.54
N ALA A 593 4.06 6.87 26.62
CA ALA A 593 3.95 6.14 27.88
C ALA A 593 5.33 5.86 28.51
N LYS A 594 6.34 5.48 27.69
CA LYS A 594 7.71 5.26 28.19
C LYS A 594 8.32 6.57 28.72
N GLU A 595 8.23 7.66 27.97
CA GLU A 595 8.73 8.98 28.36
C GLU A 595 8.10 9.47 29.68
N CYS A 596 6.76 9.44 29.76
CA CYS A 596 6.04 9.91 30.94
C CYS A 596 6.34 9.06 32.18
N ARG A 597 6.47 7.73 32.05
CA ARG A 597 6.88 6.85 33.15
C ARG A 597 8.27 7.18 33.67
N GLN A 598 9.24 7.34 32.77
CA GLN A 598 10.62 7.69 33.13
C GLN A 598 10.70 9.06 33.82
N GLY A 599 9.91 10.03 33.36
CA GLY A 599 9.83 11.37 33.95
C GLY A 599 8.86 11.51 35.14
N ARG A 600 8.14 10.44 35.53
CA ARG A 600 7.03 10.46 36.50
C ARG A 600 5.96 11.53 36.19
N LYS A 601 5.70 11.81 34.90
CA LYS A 601 4.77 12.83 34.40
C LYS A 601 3.39 12.23 34.13
N PHE A 602 2.77 11.63 35.15
CA PHE A 602 1.50 10.90 34.98
C PHE A 602 0.30 11.79 34.63
N GLU A 603 0.33 13.08 35.01
CA GLU A 603 -0.70 14.04 34.58
C GLU A 603 -0.68 14.26 33.06
N ILE A 604 0.51 14.49 32.49
CA ILE A 604 0.67 14.61 31.02
C ILE A 604 0.23 13.32 30.32
N MET A 605 0.55 12.17 30.91
CA MET A 605 0.10 10.87 30.39
C MET A 605 -1.43 10.75 30.43
N ALA A 606 -2.06 11.15 31.53
CA ALA A 606 -3.52 11.14 31.66
C ALA A 606 -4.19 12.07 30.64
N ASP A 607 -3.64 13.27 30.42
CA ASP A 607 -4.17 14.21 29.43
C ASP A 607 -4.05 13.67 27.99
N TRP A 608 -2.88 13.15 27.63
CA TRP A 608 -2.61 12.58 26.30
C TRP A 608 -3.57 11.42 25.98
N PHE A 609 -3.64 10.44 26.89
CA PHE A 609 -4.42 9.23 26.67
C PHE A 609 -5.92 9.46 26.92
N GLY A 610 -6.29 10.31 27.86
CA GLY A 610 -7.69 10.68 28.11
C GLY A 610 -8.31 11.42 26.93
N GLY A 611 -7.57 12.34 26.31
CA GLY A 611 -8.00 13.01 25.08
C GLY A 611 -8.23 12.02 23.93
N ALA A 612 -7.25 11.12 23.69
CA ALA A 612 -7.37 10.10 22.65
C ALA A 612 -8.54 9.12 22.91
N TRP A 613 -8.72 8.71 24.18
CA TRP A 613 -9.79 7.81 24.61
C TRP A 613 -11.18 8.38 24.39
N ARG A 614 -11.42 9.66 24.76
CA ARG A 614 -12.73 10.32 24.57
C ARG A 614 -13.19 10.26 23.12
N ASN A 615 -12.25 10.47 22.19
CA ASN A 615 -12.56 10.36 20.77
C ASN A 615 -12.82 8.92 20.31
N LEU A 616 -12.02 7.97 20.79
CA LEU A 616 -12.22 6.55 20.48
C LEU A 616 -13.65 6.10 20.83
N VAL A 617 -14.12 6.48 22.02
CA VAL A 617 -15.49 6.22 22.49
C VAL A 617 -16.52 6.93 21.60
N ALA A 618 -16.29 8.20 21.24
CA ALA A 618 -17.20 8.98 20.39
C ALA A 618 -17.36 8.39 18.98
N ARG A 619 -16.35 7.68 18.46
CA ARG A 619 -16.37 7.10 17.11
C ARG A 619 -17.11 5.77 16.98
N MET A 620 -17.53 5.13 18.09
CA MET A 620 -18.33 3.88 18.15
C MET A 620 -18.18 2.97 16.91
N ARG A 621 -16.94 2.59 16.56
CA ARG A 621 -16.66 1.66 15.47
C ARG A 621 -15.92 0.45 16.02
N ARG A 622 -16.20 -0.72 15.45
CA ARG A 622 -15.37 -1.89 15.67
C ARG A 622 -13.99 -1.63 15.05
N PRO A 623 -12.89 -2.15 15.63
CA PRO A 623 -11.62 -2.15 14.93
C PRO A 623 -11.76 -3.00 13.66
N ASP A 624 -11.61 -2.36 12.50
CA ASP A 624 -11.65 -3.02 11.19
C ASP A 624 -10.33 -3.74 10.87
N SER A 625 -9.29 -3.61 11.72
CA SER A 625 -7.97 -4.22 11.55
C SER A 625 -7.30 -4.59 12.90
N PRO A 626 -6.36 -5.57 12.91
CA PRO A 626 -5.56 -5.90 14.10
C PRO A 626 -4.69 -4.74 14.62
N GLU A 627 -4.18 -3.88 13.73
CA GLU A 627 -3.36 -2.72 14.11
C GLU A 627 -4.18 -1.68 14.90
N ASN A 628 -5.43 -1.45 14.49
CA ASN A 628 -6.34 -0.56 15.23
C ASN A 628 -6.63 -1.12 16.63
N ALA A 629 -6.74 -2.45 16.78
CA ALA A 629 -6.94 -3.09 18.07
C ALA A 629 -5.71 -2.94 19.00
N ASP A 630 -4.50 -3.04 18.45
CA ASP A 630 -3.26 -2.81 19.19
C ASP A 630 -3.12 -1.34 19.62
N GLN A 631 -3.53 -0.41 18.75
CA GLN A 631 -3.53 1.02 19.05
C GLN A 631 -4.53 1.36 20.15
N GLU A 632 -5.77 0.88 20.01
CA GLU A 632 -6.85 1.00 21.00
C GLU A 632 -6.42 0.46 22.36
N THR A 633 -5.79 -0.72 22.38
CA THR A 633 -5.26 -1.34 23.60
C THR A 633 -4.15 -0.49 24.21
N ALA A 634 -3.21 0.03 23.42
CA ALA A 634 -2.16 0.91 23.93
C ALA A 634 -2.71 2.22 24.51
N ILE A 635 -3.77 2.78 23.91
CA ILE A 635 -4.44 3.98 24.43
C ILE A 635 -5.12 3.68 25.77
N HIS A 636 -5.90 2.60 25.83
CA HIS A 636 -6.58 2.16 27.04
C HIS A 636 -5.59 1.89 28.17
N ASP A 637 -4.57 1.07 27.93
CA ASP A 637 -3.61 0.67 28.95
C ASP A 637 -2.78 1.86 29.45
N GLY A 638 -2.38 2.76 28.55
CA GLY A 638 -1.71 4.01 28.91
C GLY A 638 -2.58 4.90 29.79
N TYR A 639 -3.88 5.04 29.48
CA TYR A 639 -4.77 5.85 30.31
C TYR A 639 -4.97 5.21 31.70
N ARG A 640 -5.22 3.90 31.72
CA ARG A 640 -5.42 3.12 32.94
C ARG A 640 -4.23 3.18 33.89
N GLU A 641 -3.02 3.09 33.34
CA GLU A 641 -1.77 3.23 34.09
C GLU A 641 -1.66 4.62 34.71
N ALA A 642 -1.88 5.68 33.92
CA ALA A 642 -1.82 7.05 34.40
C ALA A 642 -2.81 7.31 35.55
N LEU A 643 -4.08 6.92 35.37
CA LEU A 643 -5.11 7.07 36.41
C LEU A 643 -4.78 6.27 37.68
N THR A 644 -4.15 5.10 37.54
CA THR A 644 -3.71 4.30 38.68
C THR A 644 -2.58 4.99 39.44
N ALA A 645 -1.59 5.54 38.73
CA ALA A 645 -0.48 6.27 39.35
C ALA A 645 -0.94 7.57 40.03
N LEU A 646 -1.98 8.24 39.50
CA LEU A 646 -2.59 9.45 40.07
C LEU A 646 -3.63 9.18 41.17
N GLY A 647 -3.99 7.92 41.43
CA GLY A 647 -5.01 7.58 42.43
C GLY A 647 -6.45 7.92 42.04
N ARG A 648 -6.73 8.21 40.76
CA ARG A 648 -8.06 8.57 40.23
C ARG A 648 -8.94 7.34 40.02
N LYS A 649 -9.39 6.74 41.12
CA LYS A 649 -10.09 5.44 41.12
C LYS A 649 -11.41 5.44 40.36
N GLU A 650 -12.20 6.51 40.46
CA GLU A 650 -13.52 6.60 39.83
C GLU A 650 -13.42 6.68 38.30
N GLU A 651 -12.57 7.56 37.78
CA GLU A 651 -12.27 7.67 36.35
C GLU A 651 -11.74 6.34 35.79
N ARG A 652 -10.89 5.64 36.54
CA ARG A 652 -10.38 4.33 36.13
C ARG A 652 -11.49 3.28 36.06
N GLN A 653 -12.41 3.28 37.02
CA GLN A 653 -13.56 2.36 37.00
C GLN A 653 -14.53 2.67 35.85
N GLU A 654 -14.67 3.94 35.47
CA GLU A 654 -15.44 4.32 34.28
C GLU A 654 -14.75 3.87 32.99
N LEU A 655 -13.43 4.08 32.86
CA LEU A 655 -12.62 3.58 31.76
C LEU A 655 -12.74 2.06 31.59
N ASP A 656 -12.50 1.30 32.67
CA ASP A 656 -12.56 -0.18 32.65
C ASP A 656 -13.98 -0.66 32.26
N ARG A 657 -15.04 0.01 32.73
CA ARG A 657 -16.43 -0.31 32.35
C ARG A 657 -16.70 -0.03 30.87
N ALA A 658 -16.24 1.12 30.36
CA ALA A 658 -16.39 1.50 28.97
C ALA A 658 -15.60 0.54 28.05
N TRP A 659 -14.37 0.18 28.40
CA TRP A 659 -13.58 -0.79 27.65
C TRP A 659 -14.19 -2.20 27.65
N ALA A 660 -14.75 -2.65 28.77
CA ALA A 660 -15.47 -3.93 28.84
C ALA A 660 -16.70 -3.97 27.93
N SER A 661 -17.34 -2.81 27.67
CA SER A 661 -18.45 -2.71 26.71
C SER A 661 -17.98 -2.70 25.24
N PHE A 662 -16.72 -2.33 25.01
CA PHE A 662 -16.10 -2.22 23.69
C PHE A 662 -15.59 -3.58 23.16
N GLN A 663 -15.07 -4.44 24.04
CA GLN A 663 -14.63 -5.80 23.69
C GLN A 663 -15.84 -6.70 23.35
N PRO A 664 -15.85 -7.41 22.20
CA PRO A 664 -16.94 -8.33 21.90
C PRO A 664 -17.02 -9.41 22.98
N LYS A 665 -18.21 -9.64 23.54
CA LYS A 665 -18.48 -10.86 24.32
C LYS A 665 -18.08 -12.04 23.45
N ALA A 666 -16.97 -12.70 23.76
CA ALA A 666 -16.58 -13.93 23.10
C ALA A 666 -17.80 -14.86 23.14
N LYS A 667 -18.42 -15.12 21.99
CA LYS A 667 -19.44 -16.15 21.91
C LYS A 667 -18.76 -17.43 22.36
N ALA A 668 -19.22 -17.98 23.47
CA ALA A 668 -18.80 -19.29 23.94
C ALA A 668 -18.98 -20.27 22.77
N VAL A 669 -17.85 -20.74 22.23
CA VAL A 669 -17.83 -21.92 21.38
C VAL A 669 -18.36 -23.05 22.25
N PRO A 670 -19.47 -23.70 21.91
CA PRO A 670 -19.87 -24.90 22.62
C PRO A 670 -18.72 -25.89 22.50
N LYS A 671 -18.21 -26.39 23.63
CA LYS A 671 -17.25 -27.50 23.63
C LYS A 671 -17.86 -28.69 22.89
N PRO A 672 -17.02 -29.49 22.21
CA PRO A 672 -17.42 -30.47 21.19
C PRO A 672 -18.52 -31.44 21.64
#